data_AF-A0ABD1A3A6-F1
#
_entry.id   AF-A0ABD1A3A6-F1
#
_cell.length_a   1.000
_cell.length_b   1.000
_cell.length_c   1.000
_cell.angle_alpha   90.00
_cell.angle_beta   90.00
_cell.angle_gamma   90.00
#
_symmetry.space_group_name_H-M   'P 1'
#
loop_
_entity.id
_entity.type
_entity.pdbx_description
1 polymer ?
#
loop_
_entity_poly.entity_id
_entity_poly.type
_entity_poly.pdbx_seq_one_letter_code
_entity_poly.pdbx_strand_id
1 'polypeptide(L)'
;MSWLRTAVNKAVEVGNRKNITRTVRNYADSVVQQAGQAVAEGAKLFQDRIGVGAFKSVNQTIQRLEEAAVSYRGHERALLITRWLTVLKEIDRATDSSVKDKQMTSEEQLASDEAKRREWVLYYDPDIGGEPLNFRDVFLQSHALEGIVLSMIIEPPHDEEVTLLLEIFGLCLNGGKEVHDAIVSSMQDLATVFSSYKDEVLVKQDELLQFAQNAITGLKINAEMLRIDAEASDLRKKLENMNASQIPQEREDKELKEAPLTIEAFKETLAKIRLCSRLEGLLIRKRQLSNGDSPDIHAQKVDKLRVLLESLANSTSKAEKRISENRLQKEEALKARVVKANETGEKEKELGAEIAQLEKQRDELEAELKRVNISLAAAQARFRNATEERDQFGEANNQIIAHLKTKEDDLSKSVVACKKEAEVIKTWINFLEDTWLLQCSYTETKDKQTLDELEKHDDFFSDVAFNILSMYKKEVAPLITRIENYVENLKNLGPGSEMPPSADQGDNQVSNPRKSLEQEYLDYETKIITTFSIVDNMKEHFQVLQSKLDKKDDRRVKELFDDMEKLRQQFESIARPTLELETPSPKSSASSPKSPKPSSSMGAPIESTLTQKPELSNPPEAPNTTAGSSQEFNPEAELAELETEFGKVTRDYSADEVDGWEFDELEKELQ
;
A
#
# COMPACT_ATOMS: atom_id res chain seq x y z
N MET A 1 -19.98 23.60 36.67
CA MET A 1 -19.95 23.21 35.24
C MET A 1 -19.35 21.80 35.10
N SER A 2 -20.07 20.73 35.48
CA SER A 2 -19.49 19.36 35.48
C SER A 2 -20.13 18.37 34.51
N TRP A 3 -21.33 18.62 33.97
CA TRP A 3 -22.06 17.63 33.16
C TRP A 3 -21.50 17.42 31.75
N LEU A 4 -21.03 18.49 31.08
CA LEU A 4 -20.51 18.40 29.70
C LEU A 4 -19.28 17.49 29.57
N ARG A 5 -18.47 17.32 30.62
CA ARG A 5 -17.32 16.39 30.60
C ARG A 5 -17.72 14.93 30.78
N THR A 6 -18.82 14.64 31.48
CA THR A 6 -19.24 13.27 31.78
C THR A 6 -19.99 12.62 30.61
N ALA A 7 -20.83 13.39 29.90
CA ALA A 7 -21.63 12.86 28.80
C ALA A 7 -20.78 12.43 27.59
N VAL A 8 -19.78 13.24 27.19
CA VAL A 8 -18.94 12.97 26.02
C VAL A 8 -18.03 11.77 26.23
N ASN A 9 -17.35 11.68 27.39
CA ASN A 9 -16.44 10.56 27.67
C ASN A 9 -17.15 9.20 27.60
N LYS A 10 -18.39 9.11 28.12
CA LYS A 10 -19.14 7.85 28.18
C LYS A 10 -19.63 7.34 26.82
N ALA A 11 -19.65 8.19 25.79
CA ALA A 11 -19.96 7.79 24.41
C ALA A 11 -18.71 7.27 23.67
N VAL A 12 -17.51 7.72 24.05
CA VAL A 12 -16.25 7.39 23.37
C VAL A 12 -15.69 6.02 23.80
N GLU A 13 -15.92 5.59 25.04
CA GLU A 13 -15.39 4.31 25.56
C GLU A 13 -15.94 3.06 24.84
N VAL A 14 -17.12 3.13 24.22
CA VAL A 14 -17.79 1.97 23.61
C VAL A 14 -17.17 1.55 22.26
N GLY A 15 -16.43 2.45 21.59
CA GLY A 15 -15.83 2.18 20.27
C GLY A 15 -14.46 1.49 20.27
N ASN A 16 -13.85 1.25 21.44
CA ASN A 16 -12.41 1.01 21.53
C ASN A 16 -11.98 -0.47 21.30
N ARG A 17 -12.00 -0.91 20.04
CA ARG A 17 -11.36 -2.16 19.58
C ARG A 17 -10.51 -1.96 18.31
N LYS A 18 -9.38 -1.25 18.41
CA LYS A 18 -8.29 -1.29 17.40
C LYS A 18 -6.93 -1.37 18.10
N ASN A 19 -6.05 -2.26 17.64
CA ASN A 19 -4.86 -2.70 18.40
C ASN A 19 -3.67 -1.71 18.41
N ILE A 20 -3.74 -0.63 17.64
CA ILE A 20 -2.62 0.29 17.39
C ILE A 20 -2.22 1.10 18.64
N THR A 21 -3.18 1.41 19.51
CA THR A 21 -2.99 2.24 20.72
C THR A 21 -1.99 1.67 21.74
N ARG A 22 -1.61 0.38 21.60
CA ARG A 22 -0.60 -0.26 22.45
C ARG A 22 0.82 0.00 21.97
N THR A 23 1.08 0.08 20.68
CA THR A 23 2.45 0.15 20.13
C THR A 23 3.12 1.48 20.49
N VAL A 24 2.48 2.61 20.16
CA VAL A 24 3.05 3.96 20.39
C VAL A 24 3.24 4.24 21.88
N ARG A 25 2.30 3.82 22.75
CA ARG A 25 2.36 4.12 24.18
C ARG A 25 3.32 3.21 24.96
N ASN A 26 3.37 1.92 24.64
CA ASN A 26 4.35 1.01 25.25
C ASN A 26 5.79 1.38 24.88
N TYR A 27 6.01 2.03 23.73
CA TYR A 27 7.35 2.45 23.30
C TYR A 27 7.99 3.42 24.31
N ALA A 28 7.23 4.40 24.80
CA ALA A 28 7.70 5.35 25.81
C ALA A 28 8.03 4.69 27.16
N ASP A 29 7.16 3.80 27.66
CA ASP A 29 7.36 3.13 28.95
C ASP A 29 8.47 2.05 28.90
N SER A 30 8.68 1.36 27.77
CA SER A 30 9.72 0.33 27.63
C SER A 30 11.14 0.92 27.59
N VAL A 31 11.30 2.11 26.99
CA VAL A 31 12.59 2.83 26.93
C VAL A 31 13.16 3.10 28.33
N VAL A 32 12.31 3.34 29.34
CA VAL A 32 12.74 3.56 30.73
C VAL A 32 13.41 2.33 31.36
N GLN A 33 13.12 1.11 30.88
CA GLN A 33 13.77 -0.12 31.37
C GLN A 33 14.89 -0.66 30.45
N GLN A 34 14.86 -0.37 29.14
CA GLN A 34 15.86 -0.91 28.19
C GLN A 34 17.04 0.04 27.87
N ALA A 35 16.99 1.31 28.30
CA ALA A 35 18.09 2.27 28.14
C ALA A 35 19.45 1.76 28.70
N GLY A 36 19.44 0.85 29.68
CA GLY A 36 20.64 0.24 30.24
C GLY A 36 21.40 -0.73 29.32
N GLN A 37 20.83 -1.18 28.20
CA GLN A 37 21.48 -2.12 27.27
C GLN A 37 21.70 -1.52 25.86
N ALA A 38 20.80 -0.66 25.37
CA ALA A 38 20.93 -0.07 24.03
C ALA A 38 22.23 0.75 23.85
N VAL A 39 22.67 1.45 24.90
CA VAL A 39 23.85 2.34 24.89
C VAL A 39 25.17 1.59 24.62
N ALA A 40 25.24 0.29 24.89
CA ALA A 40 26.46 -0.50 24.72
C ALA A 40 26.66 -1.08 23.30
N GLU A 41 25.59 -1.17 22.49
CA GLU A 41 25.62 -1.97 21.24
C GLU A 41 25.44 -1.14 19.97
N GLY A 42 24.88 0.09 20.04
CA GLY A 42 24.82 1.00 18.89
C GLY A 42 26.18 1.30 18.25
N ALA A 43 27.27 1.21 19.03
CA ALA A 43 28.64 1.36 18.55
C ALA A 43 29.14 0.20 17.65
N LYS A 44 28.56 -1.00 17.75
CA LYS A 44 29.07 -2.20 17.06
C LYS A 44 28.69 -2.29 15.58
N LEU A 45 27.58 -1.66 15.18
CA LEU A 45 26.99 -1.78 13.83
C LEU A 45 27.91 -1.27 12.68
N PHE A 46 29.07 -0.68 13.01
CA PHE A 46 30.09 -0.19 12.08
C PHE A 46 31.51 -0.77 12.35
N GLN A 47 31.66 -1.82 13.17
CA GLN A 47 32.98 -2.42 13.50
C GLN A 47 33.05 -3.96 13.53
N ASP A 48 31.95 -4.70 13.40
CA ASP A 48 32.03 -6.16 13.33
C ASP A 48 32.79 -6.62 12.07
N ARG A 49 33.90 -7.34 12.29
CA ARG A 49 34.73 -7.90 11.21
C ARG A 49 33.97 -9.01 10.48
N ILE A 50 33.72 -8.74 9.19
CA ILE A 50 33.30 -9.65 8.12
C ILE A 50 33.41 -11.14 8.50
N GLY A 51 32.27 -11.72 8.90
CA GLY A 51 32.01 -13.14 8.75
C GLY A 51 31.41 -13.40 7.36
N VAL A 52 31.91 -14.39 6.63
CA VAL A 52 31.44 -14.70 5.28
C VAL A 52 30.03 -15.31 5.35
N GLY A 53 29.06 -14.70 4.65
CA GLY A 53 27.80 -15.37 4.28
C GLY A 53 26.59 -15.20 5.20
N ALA A 54 26.51 -14.16 6.03
CA ALA A 54 25.30 -13.83 6.80
C ALA A 54 24.63 -12.55 6.28
N PHE A 55 23.49 -12.68 5.61
CA PHE A 55 22.61 -11.56 5.26
C PHE A 55 22.03 -10.92 6.52
N LYS A 56 21.74 -9.62 6.48
CA LYS A 56 21.01 -8.94 7.57
C LYS A 56 19.50 -8.98 7.28
N SER A 57 18.70 -9.18 8.32
CA SER A 57 17.23 -9.12 8.20
C SER A 57 16.77 -7.75 7.68
N VAL A 58 15.84 -7.76 6.72
CA VAL A 58 15.24 -6.55 6.15
C VAL A 58 14.34 -5.91 7.20
N ASN A 59 13.40 -6.68 7.75
CA ASN A 59 12.42 -6.21 8.74
C ASN A 59 13.09 -5.60 9.99
N GLN A 60 14.10 -6.27 10.56
CA GLN A 60 14.83 -5.72 11.70
C GLN A 60 15.70 -4.50 11.35
N THR A 61 15.97 -4.25 10.07
CA THR A 61 16.70 -3.05 9.64
C THR A 61 15.75 -1.90 9.40
N ILE A 62 14.62 -2.13 8.74
CA ILE A 62 13.51 -1.17 8.61
C ILE A 62 13.12 -0.62 9.98
N GLN A 63 12.82 -1.50 10.95
CA GLN A 63 12.46 -1.08 12.30
C GLN A 63 13.54 -0.18 12.93
N ARG A 64 14.82 -0.59 12.91
CA ARG A 64 15.92 0.19 13.49
C ARG A 64 16.14 1.55 12.81
N LEU A 65 15.84 1.66 11.51
CA LEU A 65 15.93 2.93 10.77
C LEU A 65 14.79 3.87 11.17
N GLU A 66 13.56 3.36 11.28
CA GLU A 66 12.39 4.12 11.73
C GLU A 66 12.54 4.60 13.17
N GLU A 67 12.94 3.70 14.07
CA GLU A 67 13.24 4.00 15.48
C GLU A 67 14.31 5.07 15.62
N ALA A 68 15.41 4.98 14.85
CA ALA A 68 16.47 5.99 14.85
C ALA A 68 15.97 7.35 14.33
N ALA A 69 15.23 7.36 13.22
CA ALA A 69 14.71 8.58 12.59
C ALA A 69 13.86 9.43 13.54
N VAL A 70 13.05 8.79 14.40
CA VAL A 70 12.20 9.49 15.38
C VAL A 70 12.86 9.72 16.74
N SER A 71 14.03 9.10 17.02
CA SER A 71 14.71 9.20 18.34
C SER A 71 15.72 10.34 18.44
N TYR A 72 16.59 10.54 17.43
CA TYR A 72 17.66 11.53 17.50
C TYR A 72 17.19 12.97 17.21
N ARG A 73 17.86 13.98 17.78
CA ARG A 73 17.54 15.41 17.61
C ARG A 73 18.79 16.27 17.33
N GLY A 74 18.58 17.47 16.79
CA GLY A 74 19.63 18.42 16.43
C GLY A 74 20.90 17.79 15.84
N HIS A 75 22.04 18.04 16.47
CA HIS A 75 23.35 17.56 15.97
C HIS A 75 23.47 16.02 15.88
N GLU A 76 22.80 15.25 16.76
CA GLU A 76 22.83 13.78 16.66
C GLU A 76 22.05 13.29 15.43
N ARG A 77 20.95 13.99 15.10
CA ARG A 77 20.15 13.77 13.88
C ARG A 77 20.96 14.17 12.63
N ALA A 78 21.70 15.28 12.66
CA ALA A 78 22.62 15.66 11.58
C ALA A 78 23.69 14.59 11.32
N LEU A 79 24.30 14.03 12.36
CA LEU A 79 25.29 12.94 12.25
C LEU A 79 24.68 11.65 11.69
N LEU A 80 23.46 11.29 12.12
CA LEU A 80 22.72 10.15 11.59
C LEU A 80 22.44 10.30 10.08
N ILE A 81 21.87 11.44 9.70
CA ILE A 81 21.55 11.79 8.31
C ILE A 81 22.82 11.77 7.46
N THR A 82 23.91 12.36 7.92
CA THR A 82 25.22 12.34 7.22
C THR A 82 25.70 10.91 6.96
N ARG A 83 25.54 10.01 7.93
CA ARG A 83 25.98 8.61 7.82
C ARG A 83 25.09 7.77 6.90
N TRP A 84 23.78 8.07 6.82
CA TRP A 84 22.89 7.46 5.82
C TRP A 84 23.15 8.01 4.41
N LEU A 85 23.26 9.33 4.28
CA LEU A 85 23.54 10.04 3.04
C LEU A 85 24.85 9.58 2.37
N THR A 86 25.88 9.25 3.17
CA THR A 86 27.15 8.68 2.68
C THR A 86 26.93 7.36 1.94
N VAL A 87 26.24 6.39 2.58
CA VAL A 87 25.96 5.07 1.99
C VAL A 87 25.03 5.18 0.78
N LEU A 88 24.02 6.05 0.84
CA LEU A 88 23.12 6.31 -0.29
C LEU A 88 23.89 6.86 -1.51
N LYS A 89 24.81 7.81 -1.31
CA LYS A 89 25.68 8.35 -2.37
C LYS A 89 26.64 7.31 -2.95
N GLU A 90 27.14 6.39 -2.15
CA GLU A 90 28.02 5.29 -2.61
C GLU A 90 27.27 4.31 -3.54
N ILE A 91 26.05 3.92 -3.16
CA ILE A 91 25.18 3.04 -3.95
C ILE A 91 24.73 3.73 -5.25
N ASP A 92 24.33 5.01 -5.17
CA ASP A 92 23.87 5.79 -6.32
C ASP A 92 24.98 5.95 -7.37
N ARG A 93 26.19 6.35 -6.95
CA ARG A 93 27.38 6.45 -7.82
C ARG A 93 27.75 5.12 -8.51
N ALA A 94 27.63 4.00 -7.79
CA ALA A 94 27.94 2.69 -8.37
C ALA A 94 26.89 2.27 -9.42
N THR A 95 25.61 2.51 -9.14
CA THR A 95 24.50 2.33 -10.11
C THR A 95 24.77 3.16 -11.37
N ASP A 96 25.12 4.43 -11.20
CA ASP A 96 25.43 5.37 -12.28
C ASP A 96 26.72 5.01 -13.06
N SER A 97 27.67 4.27 -12.44
CA SER A 97 28.85 3.72 -13.13
C SER A 97 28.52 2.53 -14.05
N SER A 98 27.62 1.63 -13.63
CA SER A 98 27.17 0.47 -14.43
C SER A 98 26.54 0.91 -15.77
N VAL A 99 25.86 2.06 -15.78
CA VAL A 99 25.27 2.68 -16.99
C VAL A 99 26.33 3.25 -17.96
N LYS A 100 27.54 3.57 -17.47
CA LYS A 100 28.57 4.32 -18.22
C LYS A 100 29.70 3.45 -18.78
N ASP A 101 29.98 2.29 -18.19
CA ASP A 101 31.06 1.37 -18.62
C ASP A 101 30.73 0.56 -19.89
N LYS A 102 30.46 1.25 -21.00
CA LYS A 102 30.15 0.68 -22.34
C LYS A 102 31.37 0.09 -23.08
N GLN A 103 32.42 -0.33 -22.38
CA GLN A 103 33.72 -0.64 -23.01
C GLN A 103 34.53 -1.81 -22.40
N MET A 104 33.88 -2.70 -21.65
CA MET A 104 34.49 -3.95 -21.14
C MET A 104 33.72 -5.17 -21.65
N THR A 105 34.34 -6.35 -21.67
CA THR A 105 33.67 -7.53 -22.25
C THR A 105 32.59 -8.10 -21.32
N SER A 106 31.58 -8.78 -21.87
CA SER A 106 30.39 -9.20 -21.11
C SER A 106 30.70 -10.16 -19.95
N GLU A 107 31.76 -10.96 -20.05
CA GLU A 107 32.19 -11.86 -18.97
C GLU A 107 32.92 -11.09 -17.85
N GLU A 108 33.73 -10.09 -18.20
CA GLU A 108 34.38 -9.18 -17.24
C GLU A 108 33.37 -8.29 -16.51
N GLN A 109 32.34 -7.80 -17.22
CA GLN A 109 31.25 -7.03 -16.62
C GLN A 109 30.46 -7.86 -15.60
N LEU A 110 30.10 -9.11 -15.92
CA LEU A 110 29.40 -10.01 -14.98
C LEU A 110 30.26 -10.30 -13.74
N ALA A 111 31.55 -10.61 -13.93
CA ALA A 111 32.47 -10.84 -12.80
C ALA A 111 32.67 -9.59 -11.93
N SER A 112 32.74 -8.40 -12.56
CA SER A 112 32.84 -7.10 -11.88
C SER A 112 31.58 -6.78 -11.08
N ASP A 113 30.38 -6.93 -11.66
CA ASP A 113 29.13 -6.61 -10.96
C ASP A 113 28.82 -7.61 -9.85
N GLU A 114 29.12 -8.90 -10.01
CA GLU A 114 29.07 -9.82 -8.86
C GLU A 114 30.10 -9.47 -7.78
N ALA A 115 31.29 -8.95 -8.14
CA ALA A 115 32.29 -8.53 -7.16
C ALA A 115 31.82 -7.27 -6.39
N LYS A 116 31.31 -6.25 -7.09
CA LYS A 116 30.73 -5.04 -6.51
C LYS A 116 29.52 -5.36 -5.62
N ARG A 117 28.59 -6.21 -6.07
CA ARG A 117 27.44 -6.68 -5.26
C ARG A 117 27.89 -7.43 -3.99
N ARG A 118 29.04 -8.13 -4.02
CA ARG A 118 29.62 -8.84 -2.86
C ARG A 118 30.36 -7.93 -1.87
N GLU A 119 30.66 -6.68 -2.21
CA GLU A 119 31.32 -5.71 -1.31
C GLU A 119 30.31 -4.96 -0.40
N TRP A 120 29.01 -5.06 -0.68
CA TRP A 120 27.95 -4.36 0.03
C TRP A 120 27.28 -5.19 1.13
N VAL A 121 26.71 -4.49 2.11
CA VAL A 121 25.82 -5.09 3.11
C VAL A 121 24.49 -5.42 2.43
N LEU A 122 24.32 -6.69 2.06
CA LEU A 122 23.07 -7.21 1.50
C LEU A 122 22.10 -7.63 2.62
N TYR A 123 20.82 -7.35 2.36
CA TYR A 123 19.71 -7.61 3.28
C TYR A 123 18.75 -8.64 2.68
N TYR A 124 18.31 -9.61 3.47
CA TYR A 124 17.43 -10.69 3.03
C TYR A 124 16.69 -11.29 4.22
N ASP A 125 15.37 -11.46 4.09
CA ASP A 125 14.55 -12.29 4.97
C ASP A 125 13.93 -13.41 4.11
N PRO A 126 14.00 -14.70 4.52
CA PRO A 126 13.47 -15.82 3.73
C PRO A 126 11.99 -15.67 3.36
N ASP A 127 11.19 -15.09 4.27
CA ASP A 127 9.75 -14.94 4.15
C ASP A 127 9.32 -13.88 3.11
N ILE A 128 10.23 -12.98 2.71
CA ILE A 128 9.97 -11.94 1.70
C ILE A 128 10.25 -12.46 0.28
N GLY A 129 11.23 -13.36 0.13
CA GLY A 129 11.65 -13.91 -1.16
C GLY A 129 12.35 -12.90 -2.10
N GLY A 130 12.75 -13.39 -3.28
CA GLY A 130 13.43 -12.58 -4.31
C GLY A 130 14.94 -12.43 -4.13
N GLU A 131 15.54 -11.46 -4.82
CA GLU A 131 16.97 -11.14 -4.73
C GLU A 131 17.30 -10.35 -3.45
N PRO A 132 18.52 -10.50 -2.87
CA PRO A 132 18.96 -9.71 -1.72
C PRO A 132 18.98 -8.21 -2.02
N LEU A 133 18.44 -7.44 -1.07
CA LEU A 133 18.29 -5.98 -1.16
C LEU A 133 19.56 -5.24 -0.76
N ASN A 134 19.79 -4.06 -1.33
CA ASN A 134 20.83 -3.13 -0.90
C ASN A 134 20.28 -2.11 0.14
N PHE A 135 21.16 -1.29 0.74
CA PHE A 135 20.73 -0.33 1.76
C PHE A 135 19.73 0.73 1.26
N ARG A 136 19.82 1.19 -0.01
CA ARG A 136 18.86 2.13 -0.59
C ARG A 136 17.47 1.52 -0.68
N ASP A 137 17.36 0.25 -1.08
CA ASP A 137 16.07 -0.45 -1.17
C ASP A 137 15.39 -0.51 0.21
N VAL A 138 16.14 -0.95 1.23
CA VAL A 138 15.66 -1.08 2.62
C VAL A 138 15.32 0.29 3.22
N PHE A 139 16.12 1.33 2.93
CA PHE A 139 15.86 2.69 3.37
C PHE A 139 14.57 3.27 2.73
N LEU A 140 14.38 3.09 1.42
CA LEU A 140 13.17 3.54 0.72
C LEU A 140 11.92 2.76 1.12
N GLN A 141 12.03 1.47 1.45
CA GLN A 141 10.94 0.67 2.01
C GLN A 141 10.54 1.14 3.42
N SER A 142 11.51 1.53 4.25
CA SER A 142 11.26 2.05 5.59
C SER A 142 10.60 3.44 5.60
N HIS A 143 9.91 3.77 6.69
CA HIS A 143 9.42 5.13 6.98
C HIS A 143 10.51 6.04 7.60
N ALA A 144 11.80 5.71 7.48
CA ALA A 144 12.87 6.49 8.12
C ALA A 144 13.03 7.91 7.52
N LEU A 145 12.74 8.09 6.22
CA LEU A 145 12.70 9.40 5.58
C LEU A 145 11.57 10.26 6.17
N GLU A 146 10.37 9.70 6.25
CA GLU A 146 9.22 10.34 6.87
C GLU A 146 9.48 10.65 8.36
N GLY A 147 10.10 9.73 9.09
CA GLY A 147 10.46 9.90 10.50
C GLY A 147 11.41 11.08 10.74
N ILE A 148 12.38 11.31 9.84
CA ILE A 148 13.21 12.52 9.86
C ILE A 148 12.33 13.76 9.72
N VAL A 149 11.46 13.81 8.70
CA VAL A 149 10.58 14.97 8.44
C VAL A 149 9.65 15.24 9.62
N LEU A 150 9.02 14.22 10.20
CA LEU A 150 8.20 14.38 11.41
C LEU A 150 9.02 14.92 12.58
N SER A 151 10.24 14.41 12.79
CA SER A 151 11.12 14.93 13.85
C SER A 151 11.48 16.40 13.65
N MET A 152 11.55 16.87 12.40
CA MET A 152 11.86 18.27 12.04
C MET A 152 10.64 19.19 12.09
N ILE A 153 9.43 18.65 11.93
CA ILE A 153 8.17 19.36 12.24
C ILE A 153 7.99 19.52 13.76
N ILE A 154 8.37 18.51 14.54
CA ILE A 154 8.31 18.53 16.01
C ILE A 154 9.40 19.45 16.61
N GLU A 155 10.62 19.38 16.08
CA GLU A 155 11.77 20.21 16.49
C GLU A 155 12.45 20.81 15.25
N PRO A 156 12.22 22.12 14.98
CA PRO A 156 12.67 22.80 13.77
C PRO A 156 14.15 22.56 13.42
N PRO A 157 14.49 22.30 12.14
CA PRO A 157 15.84 21.95 11.74
C PRO A 157 16.78 23.16 11.68
N HIS A 158 18.05 22.93 12.01
CA HIS A 158 19.14 23.89 11.87
C HIS A 158 19.63 23.94 10.40
N ASP A 159 20.33 25.01 9.98
CA ASP A 159 20.84 25.19 8.61
C ASP A 159 21.65 24.01 8.05
N GLU A 160 22.43 23.33 8.91
CA GLU A 160 23.16 22.10 8.59
C GLU A 160 22.19 20.94 8.26
N GLU A 161 21.17 20.76 9.08
CA GLU A 161 20.14 19.72 8.92
C GLU A 161 19.29 19.96 7.67
N VAL A 162 18.93 21.22 7.39
CA VAL A 162 18.24 21.66 6.18
C VAL A 162 19.04 21.30 4.93
N THR A 163 20.35 21.57 4.94
CA THR A 163 21.25 21.25 3.83
C THR A 163 21.33 19.74 3.60
N LEU A 164 21.54 18.97 4.67
CA LEU A 164 21.62 17.51 4.60
C LEU A 164 20.29 16.85 4.19
N LEU A 165 19.15 17.42 4.57
CA LEU A 165 17.82 16.93 4.19
C LEU A 165 17.58 17.09 2.69
N LEU A 166 17.94 18.25 2.11
CA LEU A 166 17.85 18.48 0.66
C LEU A 166 18.70 17.46 -0.13
N GLU A 167 19.89 17.10 0.39
CA GLU A 167 20.73 16.08 -0.23
C GLU A 167 20.17 14.65 -0.11
N ILE A 168 19.42 14.32 0.96
CA ILE A 168 18.66 13.05 1.02
C ILE A 168 17.43 13.10 0.10
N PHE A 169 16.70 14.22 0.04
CA PHE A 169 15.55 14.37 -0.84
C PHE A 169 15.93 14.17 -2.31
N GLY A 170 17.08 14.69 -2.74
CA GLY A 170 17.65 14.47 -4.08
C GLY A 170 17.94 13.00 -4.44
N LEU A 171 18.02 12.09 -3.46
CA LEU A 171 18.26 10.65 -3.66
C LEU A 171 17.01 9.79 -3.41
N CYS A 172 15.99 10.33 -2.74
CA CYS A 172 14.88 9.56 -2.18
C CYS A 172 13.46 10.12 -2.43
N LEU A 173 13.29 11.36 -2.91
CA LEU A 173 12.01 11.92 -3.33
C LEU A 173 11.97 12.15 -4.84
N ASN A 174 10.81 11.92 -5.46
CA ASN A 174 10.59 12.29 -6.85
C ASN A 174 10.64 13.82 -7.01
N GLY A 175 11.38 14.31 -8.00
CA GLY A 175 11.38 15.73 -8.39
C GLY A 175 12.74 16.32 -8.71
N GLY A 176 12.72 17.57 -9.16
CA GLY A 176 13.90 18.43 -9.29
C GLY A 176 14.21 19.16 -7.98
N LYS A 177 15.37 19.81 -7.91
CA LYS A 177 15.82 20.53 -6.70
C LYS A 177 14.81 21.57 -6.24
N GLU A 178 14.18 22.27 -7.19
CA GLU A 178 13.17 23.30 -6.94
C GLU A 178 11.96 22.76 -6.17
N VAL A 179 11.61 21.49 -6.40
CA VAL A 179 10.54 20.79 -5.68
C VAL A 179 11.01 20.38 -4.28
N HIS A 180 12.26 19.89 -4.14
CA HIS A 180 12.83 19.56 -2.84
C HIS A 180 12.99 20.81 -1.95
N ASP A 181 13.46 21.93 -2.51
CA ASP A 181 13.56 23.25 -1.85
C ASP A 181 12.16 23.72 -1.37
N ALA A 182 11.11 23.52 -2.18
CA ALA A 182 9.74 23.88 -1.82
C ALA A 182 9.16 22.99 -0.70
N ILE A 183 9.37 21.67 -0.74
CA ILE A 183 8.92 20.74 0.32
C ILE A 183 9.61 21.06 1.65
N VAL A 184 10.92 21.35 1.64
CA VAL A 184 11.66 21.75 2.84
C VAL A 184 11.18 23.09 3.38
N SER A 185 10.88 24.06 2.51
CA SER A 185 10.29 25.35 2.92
C SER A 185 8.92 25.15 3.59
N SER A 186 8.04 24.34 3.00
CA SER A 186 6.72 24.05 3.57
C SER A 186 6.83 23.25 4.89
N MET A 187 7.78 22.34 5.00
CA MET A 187 8.10 21.65 6.27
C MET A 187 8.54 22.64 7.37
N GLN A 188 9.30 23.70 7.03
CA GLN A 188 9.68 24.75 7.98
C GLN A 188 8.47 25.62 8.38
N ASP A 189 7.53 25.91 7.48
CA ASP A 189 6.27 26.58 7.81
C ASP A 189 5.41 25.72 8.76
N LEU A 190 5.28 24.41 8.48
CA LEU A 190 4.61 23.44 9.36
C LEU A 190 5.25 23.44 10.76
N ALA A 191 6.59 23.30 10.84
CA ALA A 191 7.33 23.30 12.10
C ALA A 191 7.12 24.61 12.89
N THR A 192 7.10 25.74 12.19
CA THR A 192 6.87 27.07 12.77
C THR A 192 5.50 27.16 13.43
N VAL A 193 4.41 26.83 12.73
CA VAL A 193 3.07 26.90 13.32
C VAL A 193 2.84 25.83 14.40
N PHE A 194 3.36 24.62 14.19
CA PHE A 194 3.24 23.48 15.11
C PHE A 194 3.93 23.74 16.46
N SER A 195 5.09 24.40 16.46
CA SER A 195 5.79 24.80 17.70
C SER A 195 4.93 25.67 18.65
N SER A 196 3.95 26.38 18.09
CA SER A 196 3.03 27.26 18.82
C SER A 196 1.79 26.56 19.37
N TYR A 197 1.51 25.33 18.88
CA TYR A 197 0.30 24.55 19.10
C TYR A 197 0.47 23.54 20.23
N LYS A 198 0.05 23.94 21.44
CA LYS A 198 0.24 23.16 22.68
C LYS A 198 -1.07 22.82 23.40
N ASP A 199 -2.16 23.47 23.00
CA ASP A 199 -3.49 23.30 23.57
C ASP A 199 -4.39 22.67 22.49
N GLU A 200 -4.49 21.34 22.47
CA GLU A 200 -5.37 20.63 21.50
C GLU A 200 -6.85 20.95 21.78
N VAL A 201 -7.57 21.54 20.82
CA VAL A 201 -9.01 21.85 20.96
C VAL A 201 -9.87 20.83 20.20
N LEU A 202 -9.60 20.58 18.91
CA LEU A 202 -10.34 19.59 18.11
C LEU A 202 -9.44 18.52 17.46
N VAL A 203 -8.23 18.88 17.01
CA VAL A 203 -7.34 17.99 16.25
C VAL A 203 -6.11 17.57 17.05
N LYS A 204 -5.73 16.30 16.97
CA LYS A 204 -4.53 15.81 17.66
C LYS A 204 -3.26 16.07 16.87
N GLN A 205 -2.18 16.38 17.58
CA GLN A 205 -0.83 16.46 17.03
C GLN A 205 -0.45 15.17 16.28
N ASP A 206 -0.73 14.00 16.86
CA ASP A 206 -0.49 12.68 16.24
C ASP A 206 -1.16 12.52 14.86
N GLU A 207 -2.39 13.06 14.70
CA GLU A 207 -3.15 12.93 13.46
C GLU A 207 -2.61 13.88 12.38
N LEU A 208 -2.24 15.11 12.75
CA LEU A 208 -1.56 16.05 11.87
C LEU A 208 -0.21 15.49 11.38
N LEU A 209 0.57 14.90 12.28
CA LEU A 209 1.83 14.24 11.94
C LEU A 209 1.60 13.03 11.02
N GLN A 210 0.57 12.20 11.26
CA GLN A 210 0.23 11.09 10.36
C GLN A 210 -0.18 11.59 8.96
N PHE A 211 -0.89 12.72 8.85
CA PHE A 211 -1.22 13.29 7.54
C PHE A 211 0.05 13.78 6.82
N ALA A 212 0.98 14.41 7.54
CA ALA A 212 2.26 14.82 6.96
C ALA A 212 3.14 13.64 6.53
N GLN A 213 3.14 12.54 7.30
CA GLN A 213 3.82 11.29 6.95
C GLN A 213 3.34 10.75 5.61
N ASN A 214 2.04 10.50 5.45
CA ASN A 214 1.48 9.93 4.23
C ASN A 214 1.77 10.79 2.97
N ALA A 215 1.80 12.12 3.13
CA ALA A 215 2.13 13.05 2.05
C ALA A 215 3.59 12.88 1.58
N ILE A 216 4.55 12.81 2.51
CA ILE A 216 5.96 12.52 2.17
C ILE A 216 6.11 11.11 1.60
N THR A 217 5.39 10.11 2.12
CA THR A 217 5.37 8.75 1.54
C THR A 217 4.90 8.78 0.08
N GLY A 218 3.92 9.62 -0.28
CA GLY A 218 3.45 9.82 -1.65
C GLY A 218 4.50 10.36 -2.61
N LEU A 219 5.42 11.22 -2.13
CA LEU A 219 6.52 11.75 -2.92
C LEU A 219 7.78 10.87 -2.94
N LYS A 220 7.92 9.93 -1.99
CA LYS A 220 9.07 9.03 -1.89
C LYS A 220 9.24 8.18 -3.15
N ILE A 221 10.47 7.88 -3.54
CA ILE A 221 10.78 6.99 -4.68
C ILE A 221 10.42 5.55 -4.30
N ASN A 222 9.71 4.84 -5.17
CA ASN A 222 9.37 3.43 -4.95
C ASN A 222 10.57 2.52 -5.28
N ALA A 223 11.08 1.79 -4.28
CA ALA A 223 12.22 0.88 -4.45
C ALA A 223 11.94 -0.29 -5.41
N GLU A 224 10.69 -0.79 -5.42
CA GLU A 224 10.28 -1.87 -6.33
C GLU A 224 10.22 -1.38 -7.78
N MET A 225 9.76 -0.15 -8.01
CA MET A 225 9.80 0.49 -9.34
C MET A 225 11.23 0.60 -9.89
N LEU A 226 12.21 1.04 -9.07
CA LEU A 226 13.62 1.09 -9.49
C LEU A 226 14.16 -0.30 -9.89
N ARG A 227 13.77 -1.35 -9.17
CA ARG A 227 14.14 -2.74 -9.50
C ARG A 227 13.46 -3.22 -10.77
N ILE A 228 12.18 -2.90 -10.98
CA ILE A 228 11.45 -3.20 -12.21
C ILE A 228 12.09 -2.50 -13.41
N ASP A 229 12.50 -1.25 -13.28
CA ASP A 229 13.16 -0.49 -14.36
C ASP A 229 14.53 -1.08 -14.74
N ALA A 230 15.32 -1.52 -13.74
CA ALA A 230 16.57 -2.24 -13.98
C ALA A 230 16.34 -3.59 -14.68
N GLU A 231 15.38 -4.40 -14.19
CA GLU A 231 15.06 -5.69 -14.79
C GLU A 231 14.50 -5.56 -16.21
N ALA A 232 13.61 -4.59 -16.43
CA ALA A 232 13.06 -4.27 -17.74
C ALA A 232 14.17 -3.82 -18.72
N SER A 233 15.14 -3.01 -18.27
CA SER A 233 16.30 -2.63 -19.08
C SER A 233 17.12 -3.85 -19.51
N ASP A 234 17.40 -4.77 -18.59
CA ASP A 234 18.16 -5.99 -18.90
C ASP A 234 17.41 -6.99 -19.78
N LEU A 235 16.08 -7.08 -19.65
CA LEU A 235 15.24 -7.87 -20.54
C LEU A 235 15.22 -7.26 -21.96
N ARG A 236 15.08 -5.94 -22.09
CA ARG A 236 15.18 -5.23 -23.38
C ARG A 236 16.53 -5.49 -24.06
N LYS A 237 17.67 -5.36 -23.35
CA LYS A 237 19.02 -5.68 -23.88
C LYS A 237 19.14 -7.14 -24.35
N LYS A 238 18.64 -8.11 -23.57
CA LYS A 238 18.67 -9.54 -23.93
C LYS A 238 17.86 -9.81 -25.20
N LEU A 239 16.70 -9.17 -25.32
CA LEU A 239 15.79 -9.28 -26.45
C LEU A 239 16.40 -8.65 -27.72
N GLU A 240 17.00 -7.46 -27.63
CA GLU A 240 17.76 -6.81 -28.70
C GLU A 240 18.90 -7.70 -29.24
N ASN A 241 19.72 -8.27 -28.34
CA ASN A 241 20.81 -9.17 -28.72
C ASN A 241 20.33 -10.43 -29.48
N MET A 242 19.20 -11.01 -29.05
CA MET A 242 18.58 -12.14 -29.73
C MET A 242 17.98 -11.78 -31.10
N ASN A 243 17.70 -10.50 -31.38
CA ASN A 243 17.19 -10.05 -32.68
C ASN A 243 18.31 -9.63 -33.63
N ALA A 244 19.37 -8.98 -33.12
CA ALA A 244 20.58 -8.69 -33.88
C ALA A 244 21.21 -9.98 -34.45
N SER A 245 21.10 -11.09 -33.71
CA SER A 245 21.56 -12.42 -34.12
C SER A 245 20.74 -13.06 -35.27
N GLN A 246 19.56 -12.52 -35.60
CA GLN A 246 18.68 -13.00 -36.67
C GLN A 246 18.71 -12.12 -37.93
N ILE A 247 19.50 -11.04 -37.96
CA ILE A 247 19.70 -10.25 -39.18
C ILE A 247 20.54 -11.07 -40.17
N PRO A 248 20.03 -11.41 -41.38
CA PRO A 248 20.84 -12.08 -42.38
C PRO A 248 22.00 -11.18 -42.82
N GLN A 249 23.25 -11.65 -42.72
CA GLN A 249 24.34 -10.99 -43.45
C GLN A 249 24.04 -11.11 -44.95
N GLU A 250 23.89 -9.99 -45.64
CA GLU A 250 23.82 -9.94 -47.10
C GLU A 250 25.08 -10.57 -47.69
N ARG A 251 24.94 -11.79 -48.20
CA ARG A 251 25.90 -12.44 -49.09
C ARG A 251 25.11 -12.99 -50.27
N GLU A 252 25.37 -12.42 -51.42
CA GLU A 252 24.74 -12.79 -52.68
C GLU A 252 25.04 -14.26 -53.06
N ASP A 253 24.06 -14.89 -53.72
CA ASP A 253 24.21 -16.07 -54.56
C ASP A 253 24.89 -17.32 -53.98
N LYS A 254 24.15 -18.05 -53.13
CA LYS A 254 23.96 -19.51 -53.29
C LYS A 254 22.62 -20.00 -52.76
N GLU A 255 22.23 -21.17 -53.27
CA GLU A 255 20.93 -21.83 -53.09
C GLU A 255 20.46 -21.88 -51.63
N LEU A 256 19.16 -21.61 -51.44
CA LEU A 256 18.46 -21.69 -50.16
C LEU A 256 18.58 -23.10 -49.55
N LYS A 257 19.51 -23.26 -48.62
CA LYS A 257 19.41 -24.33 -47.63
C LYS A 257 18.50 -23.85 -46.50
N GLU A 258 17.31 -24.42 -46.47
CA GLU A 258 16.30 -24.22 -45.44
C GLU A 258 16.93 -24.38 -44.05
N ALA A 259 16.69 -23.41 -43.16
CA ALA A 259 16.92 -23.62 -41.74
C ALA A 259 15.87 -24.65 -41.27
N PRO A 260 16.24 -25.82 -40.71
CA PRO A 260 15.24 -26.81 -40.35
C PRO A 260 14.49 -26.37 -39.09
N LEU A 261 13.24 -26.83 -38.95
CA LEU A 261 12.51 -26.89 -37.68
C LEU A 261 13.27 -27.81 -36.70
N THR A 262 14.28 -27.22 -36.06
CA THR A 262 15.16 -27.86 -35.08
C THR A 262 14.67 -27.59 -33.67
N ILE A 263 15.01 -28.52 -32.76
CA ILE A 263 14.75 -28.38 -31.32
C ILE A 263 15.43 -27.11 -30.75
N GLU A 264 16.49 -26.62 -31.39
CA GLU A 264 17.20 -25.39 -30.99
C GLU A 264 16.44 -24.13 -31.45
N ALA A 265 15.98 -24.07 -32.71
CA ALA A 265 15.15 -22.96 -33.20
C ALA A 265 13.82 -22.82 -32.41
N PHE A 266 13.19 -23.93 -32.05
CA PHE A 266 12.01 -23.92 -31.16
C PHE A 266 12.35 -23.35 -29.77
N LYS A 267 13.47 -23.76 -29.16
CA LYS A 267 13.92 -23.25 -27.85
C LYS A 267 14.22 -21.76 -27.88
N GLU A 268 14.88 -21.27 -28.93
CA GLU A 268 15.16 -19.84 -29.10
C GLU A 268 13.86 -19.05 -29.24
N THR A 269 12.95 -19.49 -30.11
CA THR A 269 11.65 -18.83 -30.33
C THR A 269 10.82 -18.77 -29.05
N LEU A 270 10.75 -19.87 -28.31
CA LEU A 270 10.03 -19.96 -27.03
C LEU A 270 10.70 -19.11 -25.95
N ALA A 271 12.04 -19.00 -25.94
CA ALA A 271 12.76 -18.07 -25.07
C ALA A 271 12.45 -16.59 -25.39
N LYS A 272 12.38 -16.20 -26.68
CA LYS A 272 11.96 -14.85 -27.08
C LYS A 272 10.57 -14.51 -26.56
N ILE A 273 9.58 -15.38 -26.79
CA ILE A 273 8.20 -15.18 -26.33
C ILE A 273 8.18 -14.99 -24.80
N ARG A 274 8.84 -15.88 -24.03
CA ARG A 274 8.92 -15.76 -22.56
C ARG A 274 9.57 -14.46 -22.07
N LEU A 275 10.58 -13.93 -22.77
CA LEU A 275 11.20 -12.65 -22.44
C LEU A 275 10.23 -11.48 -22.64
N CYS A 276 9.46 -11.49 -23.74
CA CYS A 276 8.41 -10.51 -24.00
C CYS A 276 7.32 -10.56 -22.92
N SER A 277 6.78 -11.75 -22.61
CA SER A 277 5.73 -11.90 -21.59
C SER A 277 6.17 -11.47 -20.19
N ARG A 278 7.45 -11.69 -19.85
CA ARG A 278 8.03 -11.20 -18.59
C ARG A 278 8.17 -9.67 -18.57
N LEU A 279 8.63 -9.08 -19.67
CA LEU A 279 8.76 -7.63 -19.81
C LEU A 279 7.40 -6.92 -19.77
N GLU A 280 6.37 -7.49 -20.40
CA GLU A 280 4.97 -7.03 -20.27
C GLU A 280 4.50 -7.04 -18.81
N GLY A 281 4.63 -8.18 -18.12
CA GLY A 281 4.19 -8.34 -16.73
C GLY A 281 4.86 -7.34 -15.78
N LEU A 282 6.13 -7.04 -16.00
CA LEU A 282 6.87 -6.01 -15.26
C LEU A 282 6.33 -4.59 -15.54
N LEU A 283 6.09 -4.23 -16.80
CA LEU A 283 5.55 -2.91 -17.16
C LEU A 283 4.13 -2.69 -16.60
N ILE A 284 3.29 -3.73 -16.61
CA ILE A 284 1.95 -3.68 -15.98
C ILE A 284 2.08 -3.49 -14.47
N ARG A 285 3.00 -4.21 -13.81
CA ARG A 285 3.27 -4.08 -12.38
C ARG A 285 3.77 -2.68 -12.02
N LYS A 286 4.72 -2.11 -12.79
CA LYS A 286 5.18 -0.71 -12.71
C LYS A 286 4.03 0.28 -12.83
N ARG A 287 3.06 0.01 -13.71
CA ARG A 287 1.84 0.83 -13.85
C ARG A 287 1.01 0.81 -12.58
N GLN A 288 0.75 -0.37 -12.02
CA GLN A 288 -0.09 -0.59 -10.84
C GLN A 288 0.51 -0.08 -9.52
N LEU A 289 1.84 0.01 -9.38
CA LEU A 289 2.48 0.54 -8.18
C LEU A 289 2.17 2.02 -7.96
N SER A 290 1.60 2.36 -6.80
CA SER A 290 1.40 3.72 -6.30
C SER A 290 1.98 3.88 -4.90
N ASN A 291 2.25 5.12 -4.52
CA ASN A 291 2.77 5.50 -3.20
C ASN A 291 1.77 6.46 -2.52
N GLY A 292 1.79 6.52 -1.19
CA GLY A 292 0.98 7.48 -0.41
C GLY A 292 -0.51 7.15 -0.38
N ASP A 293 -1.35 8.20 -0.30
CA ASP A 293 -2.81 8.08 -0.25
C ASP A 293 -3.42 7.84 -1.65
N SER A 294 -4.62 7.25 -1.69
CA SER A 294 -5.49 7.29 -2.88
C SER A 294 -6.23 8.63 -2.98
N PRO A 295 -6.80 8.99 -4.15
CA PRO A 295 -7.56 10.24 -4.29
C PRO A 295 -8.71 10.38 -3.28
N ASP A 296 -9.44 9.30 -3.00
CA ASP A 296 -10.53 9.30 -2.03
C ASP A 296 -10.03 9.53 -0.59
N ILE A 297 -8.89 8.93 -0.24
CA ILE A 297 -8.29 9.08 1.10
C ILE A 297 -7.75 10.49 1.28
N HIS A 298 -7.08 11.04 0.26
CA HIS A 298 -6.61 12.43 0.26
C HIS A 298 -7.79 13.41 0.43
N ALA A 299 -8.84 13.26 -0.39
CA ALA A 299 -10.03 14.11 -0.31
C ALA A 299 -10.69 14.04 1.08
N GLN A 300 -10.87 12.83 1.65
CA GLN A 300 -11.42 12.66 3.00
C GLN A 300 -10.59 13.34 4.09
N LYS A 301 -9.25 13.31 4.00
CA LYS A 301 -8.37 14.01 4.96
C LYS A 301 -8.51 15.52 4.86
N VAL A 302 -8.46 16.06 3.63
CA VAL A 302 -8.54 17.51 3.42
C VAL A 302 -9.94 18.04 3.77
N ASP A 303 -11.02 17.35 3.40
CA ASP A 303 -12.38 17.76 3.77
C ASP A 303 -12.63 17.66 5.28
N LYS A 304 -12.08 16.65 5.96
CA LYS A 304 -12.07 16.62 7.44
C LYS A 304 -11.41 17.89 8.01
N LEU A 305 -10.21 18.25 7.53
CA LEU A 305 -9.53 19.48 7.97
C LEU A 305 -10.32 20.76 7.65
N ARG A 306 -10.96 20.85 6.48
CA ARG A 306 -11.83 22.00 6.11
C ARG A 306 -13.02 22.15 7.07
N VAL A 307 -13.71 21.05 7.41
CA VAL A 307 -14.83 21.04 8.37
C VAL A 307 -14.37 21.42 9.79
N LEU A 308 -13.16 21.01 10.19
CA LEU A 308 -12.56 21.39 11.47
C LEU A 308 -12.20 22.90 11.49
N LEU A 309 -11.63 23.42 10.40
CA LEU A 309 -11.32 24.84 10.24
C LEU A 309 -12.58 25.72 10.33
N GLU A 310 -13.66 25.33 9.67
CA GLU A 310 -14.98 25.98 9.78
C GLU A 310 -15.54 25.88 11.21
N SER A 311 -15.37 24.73 11.88
CA SER A 311 -15.81 24.53 13.27
C SER A 311 -15.06 25.45 14.24
N LEU A 312 -13.76 25.66 14.05
CA LEU A 312 -12.95 26.60 14.83
C LEU A 312 -13.34 28.06 14.56
N ALA A 313 -13.61 28.43 13.31
CA ALA A 313 -14.09 29.76 12.96
C ALA A 313 -15.45 30.07 13.62
N ASN A 314 -16.39 29.12 13.56
CA ASN A 314 -17.70 29.22 14.21
C ASN A 314 -17.59 29.27 15.74
N SER A 315 -16.72 28.45 16.35
CA SER A 315 -16.42 28.48 17.79
C SER A 315 -15.83 29.82 18.22
N THR A 316 -14.87 30.35 17.45
CA THR A 316 -14.22 31.65 17.67
C THR A 316 -15.24 32.78 17.63
N SER A 317 -16.03 32.89 16.57
CA SER A 317 -17.09 33.90 16.42
C SER A 317 -18.09 33.87 17.59
N LYS A 318 -18.49 32.66 18.01
CA LYS A 318 -19.40 32.44 19.16
C LYS A 318 -18.77 32.85 20.50
N ALA A 319 -17.46 32.71 20.67
CA ALA A 319 -16.73 33.16 21.86
C ALA A 319 -16.50 34.68 21.85
N GLU A 320 -16.14 35.28 20.70
CA GLU A 320 -15.98 36.73 20.53
C GLU A 320 -17.30 37.47 20.76
N LYS A 321 -18.43 36.94 20.27
CA LYS A 321 -19.76 37.47 20.57
C LYS A 321 -20.03 37.51 22.07
N ARG A 322 -19.78 36.40 22.78
CA ARG A 322 -19.93 36.32 24.25
C ARG A 322 -19.00 37.28 25.01
N ILE A 323 -17.79 37.53 24.51
CA ILE A 323 -16.90 38.55 25.05
C ILE A 323 -17.52 39.94 24.92
N SER A 324 -18.12 40.27 23.76
CA SER A 324 -18.82 41.55 23.57
C SER A 324 -20.06 41.70 24.46
N GLU A 325 -20.84 40.63 24.63
CA GLU A 325 -22.02 40.57 25.50
C GLU A 325 -21.62 40.77 26.98
N ASN A 326 -20.58 40.07 27.45
CA ASN A 326 -20.04 40.22 28.82
C ASN A 326 -19.48 41.64 29.05
N ARG A 327 -18.85 42.25 28.04
CA ARG A 327 -18.33 43.64 28.13
C ARG A 327 -19.45 44.65 28.29
N LEU A 328 -20.54 44.51 27.55
CA LEU A 328 -21.72 45.37 27.68
C LEU A 328 -22.33 45.27 29.09
N GLN A 329 -22.59 44.06 29.58
CA GLN A 329 -23.13 43.83 30.93
C GLN A 329 -22.22 44.40 32.04
N LYS A 330 -20.91 44.31 31.84
CA LYS A 330 -19.89 44.85 32.76
C LYS A 330 -19.85 46.38 32.74
N GLU A 331 -20.07 47.01 31.58
CA GLU A 331 -20.23 48.46 31.46
C GLU A 331 -21.54 48.95 32.12
N GLU A 332 -22.63 48.22 31.95
CA GLU A 332 -23.92 48.48 32.60
C GLU A 332 -23.82 48.36 34.13
N ALA A 333 -23.18 47.31 34.65
CA ALA A 333 -22.91 47.15 36.08
C ALA A 333 -22.00 48.26 36.65
N LEU A 334 -21.05 48.77 35.86
CA LEU A 334 -20.24 49.93 36.25
C LEU A 334 -21.07 51.22 36.29
N LYS A 335 -21.93 51.47 35.29
CA LYS A 335 -22.86 52.62 35.27
C LYS A 335 -23.82 52.57 36.46
N ALA A 336 -24.44 51.42 36.72
CA ALA A 336 -25.35 51.21 37.84
C ALA A 336 -24.68 51.52 39.20
N ARG A 337 -23.44 51.07 39.40
CA ARG A 337 -22.65 51.42 40.59
C ARG A 337 -22.42 52.92 40.74
N VAL A 338 -22.04 53.62 39.67
CA VAL A 338 -21.77 55.07 39.72
C VAL A 338 -23.05 55.85 40.03
N VAL A 339 -24.17 55.51 39.37
CA VAL A 339 -25.48 56.12 39.66
C VAL A 339 -25.86 55.86 41.12
N LYS A 340 -25.76 54.62 41.61
CA LYS A 340 -26.16 54.28 42.97
C LYS A 340 -25.30 54.92 44.05
N ALA A 341 -23.99 55.03 43.81
CA ALA A 341 -23.05 55.72 44.69
C ALA A 341 -23.35 57.23 44.78
N ASN A 342 -23.77 57.86 43.68
CA ASN A 342 -24.20 59.26 43.68
C ASN A 342 -25.51 59.43 44.45
N GLU A 343 -26.57 58.66 44.13
CA GLU A 343 -27.87 58.71 44.84
C GLU A 343 -27.74 58.56 46.36
N THR A 344 -26.91 57.60 46.80
CA THR A 344 -26.73 57.31 48.22
C THR A 344 -25.80 58.33 48.89
N GLY A 345 -24.72 58.74 48.21
CA GLY A 345 -23.82 59.78 48.69
C GLY A 345 -24.42 61.20 48.71
N GLU A 346 -25.51 61.45 47.99
CA GLU A 346 -26.32 62.67 48.13
C GLU A 346 -27.19 62.61 49.39
N LYS A 347 -27.92 61.50 49.61
CA LYS A 347 -28.71 61.27 50.84
C LYS A 347 -27.85 61.26 52.11
N GLU A 348 -26.64 60.70 52.03
CA GLU A 348 -25.66 60.70 53.13
C GLU A 348 -25.24 62.13 53.51
N LYS A 349 -25.08 63.02 52.53
CA LYS A 349 -24.77 64.45 52.76
C LYS A 349 -25.98 65.25 53.21
N GLU A 350 -27.17 64.97 52.67
CA GLU A 350 -28.43 65.59 53.07
C GLU A 350 -28.70 65.32 54.56
N LEU A 351 -28.70 64.05 54.96
CA LEU A 351 -28.83 63.64 56.36
C LEU A 351 -27.68 64.17 57.23
N GLY A 352 -26.45 64.23 56.72
CA GLY A 352 -25.31 64.83 57.43
C GLY A 352 -25.46 66.34 57.68
N ALA A 353 -26.02 67.07 56.71
CA ALA A 353 -26.31 68.50 56.84
C ALA A 353 -27.51 68.78 57.75
N GLU A 354 -28.56 67.96 57.66
CA GLU A 354 -29.68 67.97 58.62
C GLU A 354 -29.18 67.74 60.04
N ILE A 355 -28.32 66.72 60.26
CA ILE A 355 -27.68 66.46 61.56
C ILE A 355 -26.91 67.68 62.03
N ALA A 356 -26.01 68.27 61.22
CA ALA A 356 -25.23 69.44 61.64
C ALA A 356 -26.10 70.68 61.95
N GLN A 357 -27.22 70.87 61.23
CA GLN A 357 -28.17 71.94 61.53
C GLN A 357 -28.98 71.67 62.81
N LEU A 358 -29.37 70.41 63.04
CA LEU A 358 -30.05 69.97 64.26
C LEU A 358 -29.10 69.97 65.48
N GLU A 359 -27.80 69.73 65.30
CA GLU A 359 -26.79 69.90 66.36
C GLU A 359 -26.67 71.35 66.82
N LYS A 360 -26.86 72.32 65.92
CA LYS A 360 -26.91 73.74 66.30
C LYS A 360 -28.17 74.10 67.11
N GLN A 361 -29.26 73.35 66.92
CA GLN A 361 -30.53 73.53 67.66
C GLN A 361 -30.61 72.65 68.93
N ARG A 362 -29.84 71.55 68.98
CA ARG A 362 -29.65 70.66 70.15
C ARG A 362 -29.19 71.47 71.37
N ASP A 363 -28.26 72.40 71.16
CA ASP A 363 -27.69 73.25 72.20
C ASP A 363 -28.74 74.22 72.80
N GLU A 364 -29.90 74.37 72.15
CA GLU A 364 -31.06 75.13 72.62
C GLU A 364 -32.18 74.22 73.17
N LEU A 365 -32.18 72.93 72.81
CA LEU A 365 -33.24 71.94 73.10
C LEU A 365 -32.86 70.84 74.10
N GLU A 366 -31.75 70.99 74.82
CA GLU A 366 -31.26 70.04 75.84
C GLU A 366 -32.30 69.72 76.95
N ALA A 367 -33.35 70.54 77.09
CA ALA A 367 -34.49 70.30 77.99
C ALA A 367 -35.56 69.31 77.46
N GLU A 368 -35.81 69.23 76.14
CA GLU A 368 -36.77 68.27 75.54
C GLU A 368 -36.14 66.87 75.30
N LEU A 369 -34.83 66.77 75.52
CA LEU A 369 -33.90 65.68 75.19
C LEU A 369 -34.45 64.26 75.38
N LYS A 370 -35.21 63.96 76.44
CA LYS A 370 -35.76 62.61 76.67
C LYS A 370 -36.74 62.13 75.58
N ARG A 371 -37.53 63.03 74.99
CA ARG A 371 -38.47 62.67 73.90
C ARG A 371 -37.70 62.52 72.58
N VAL A 372 -36.73 63.42 72.36
CA VAL A 372 -35.86 63.46 71.17
C VAL A 372 -34.97 62.22 71.08
N ASN A 373 -34.54 61.63 72.19
CA ASN A 373 -33.62 60.48 72.21
C ASN A 373 -34.15 59.24 71.44
N ILE A 374 -35.48 59.04 71.42
CA ILE A 374 -36.12 57.97 70.64
C ILE A 374 -36.03 58.28 69.13
N SER A 375 -36.29 59.52 68.74
CA SER A 375 -36.17 59.98 67.35
C SER A 375 -34.71 59.98 66.85
N LEU A 376 -33.74 60.32 67.73
CA LEU A 376 -32.31 60.26 67.45
C LEU A 376 -31.89 58.82 67.13
N ALA A 377 -32.30 57.85 67.95
CA ALA A 377 -32.03 56.44 67.70
C ALA A 377 -32.63 55.97 66.36
N ALA A 378 -33.85 56.41 66.02
CA ALA A 378 -34.48 56.11 64.73
C ALA A 378 -33.76 56.74 63.53
N ALA A 379 -33.25 57.97 63.66
CA ALA A 379 -32.47 58.64 62.62
C ALA A 379 -31.09 57.97 62.43
N GLN A 380 -30.39 57.66 63.52
CA GLN A 380 -29.12 56.92 63.46
C GLN A 380 -29.28 55.51 62.88
N ALA A 381 -30.40 54.83 63.14
CA ALA A 381 -30.70 53.56 62.49
C ALA A 381 -30.88 53.72 60.98
N ARG A 382 -31.65 54.72 60.51
CA ARG A 382 -31.81 55.00 59.07
C ARG A 382 -30.48 55.32 58.37
N PHE A 383 -29.62 56.10 59.00
CA PHE A 383 -28.29 56.41 58.47
C PHE A 383 -27.41 55.16 58.33
N ARG A 384 -27.39 54.29 59.36
CA ARG A 384 -26.68 53.00 59.31
C ARG A 384 -27.24 52.11 58.20
N ASN A 385 -28.55 51.91 58.16
CA ASN A 385 -29.21 51.10 57.12
C ASN A 385 -28.86 51.61 55.71
N ALA A 386 -28.90 52.92 55.46
CA ALA A 386 -28.54 53.49 54.16
C ALA A 386 -27.05 53.31 53.80
N THR A 387 -26.16 53.31 54.80
CA THR A 387 -24.73 53.01 54.66
C THR A 387 -24.50 51.53 54.36
N GLU A 388 -25.18 50.65 55.10
CA GLU A 388 -25.10 49.19 54.95
C GLU A 388 -25.70 48.74 53.60
N GLU A 389 -26.81 49.32 53.14
CA GLU A 389 -27.39 49.09 51.81
C GLU A 389 -26.43 49.52 50.69
N ARG A 390 -25.78 50.70 50.82
CA ARG A 390 -24.77 51.19 49.88
C ARG A 390 -23.59 50.22 49.78
N ASP A 391 -23.09 49.76 50.92
CA ASP A 391 -21.88 48.95 50.99
C ASP A 391 -22.15 47.50 50.54
N GLN A 392 -23.30 46.91 50.92
CA GLN A 392 -23.76 45.61 50.41
C GLN A 392 -24.00 45.61 48.89
N PHE A 393 -24.64 46.66 48.35
CA PHE A 393 -24.82 46.80 46.90
C PHE A 393 -23.48 46.98 46.18
N GLY A 394 -22.57 47.76 46.77
CA GLY A 394 -21.20 47.92 46.29
C GLY A 394 -20.44 46.59 46.21
N GLU A 395 -20.53 45.76 47.25
CA GLU A 395 -19.92 44.44 47.27
C GLU A 395 -20.55 43.50 46.23
N ALA A 396 -21.88 43.35 46.21
CA ALA A 396 -22.56 42.49 45.24
C ALA A 396 -22.23 42.87 43.79
N ASN A 397 -22.18 44.16 43.47
CA ASN A 397 -21.82 44.63 42.14
C ASN A 397 -20.32 44.43 41.82
N ASN A 398 -19.43 44.49 42.81
CA ASN A 398 -18.02 44.11 42.64
C ASN A 398 -17.90 42.61 42.30
N GLN A 399 -18.68 41.74 42.96
CA GLN A 399 -18.70 40.29 42.69
C GLN A 399 -19.17 40.00 41.24
N ILE A 400 -20.20 40.71 40.76
CA ILE A 400 -20.66 40.62 39.36
C ILE A 400 -19.55 41.01 38.38
N ILE A 401 -18.89 42.16 38.59
CA ILE A 401 -17.80 42.65 37.73
C ILE A 401 -16.62 41.65 37.70
N ALA A 402 -16.26 41.08 38.85
CA ALA A 402 -15.20 40.07 38.95
C ALA A 402 -15.54 38.79 38.17
N HIS A 403 -16.76 38.25 38.35
CA HIS A 403 -17.24 37.06 37.64
C HIS A 403 -17.33 37.27 36.11
N LEU A 404 -17.80 38.43 35.66
CA LEU A 404 -17.81 38.80 34.23
C LEU A 404 -16.38 38.91 33.68
N LYS A 405 -15.43 39.45 34.46
CA LYS A 405 -14.02 39.50 34.05
C LYS A 405 -13.42 38.09 33.91
N THR A 406 -13.61 37.19 34.88
CA THR A 406 -13.06 35.82 34.77
C THR A 406 -13.60 35.10 33.53
N LYS A 407 -14.90 35.26 33.23
CA LYS A 407 -15.50 34.73 31.99
C LYS A 407 -14.93 35.36 30.72
N GLU A 408 -14.65 36.66 30.72
CA GLU A 408 -13.99 37.37 29.61
C GLU A 408 -12.56 36.81 29.40
N ASP A 409 -11.77 36.70 30.48
CA ASP A 409 -10.39 36.22 30.45
C ASP A 409 -10.31 34.76 29.96
N ASP A 410 -11.21 33.87 30.39
CA ASP A 410 -11.25 32.47 29.96
C ASP A 410 -11.75 32.29 28.51
N LEU A 411 -12.76 33.06 28.09
CA LEU A 411 -13.18 33.07 26.67
C LEU A 411 -12.07 33.61 25.77
N SER A 412 -11.30 34.61 26.23
CA SER A 412 -10.19 35.17 25.46
C SER A 412 -9.06 34.17 25.26
N LYS A 413 -8.76 33.30 26.26
CA LYS A 413 -7.81 32.18 26.09
C LYS A 413 -8.31 31.19 25.04
N SER A 414 -9.60 30.82 25.11
CA SER A 414 -10.22 29.91 24.13
C SER A 414 -10.19 30.48 22.70
N VAL A 415 -10.41 31.79 22.52
CA VAL A 415 -10.28 32.47 21.21
C VAL A 415 -8.86 32.39 20.66
N VAL A 416 -7.84 32.56 21.51
CA VAL A 416 -6.43 32.45 21.10
C VAL A 416 -6.07 31.00 20.72
N ALA A 417 -6.52 30.00 21.48
CA ALA A 417 -6.31 28.59 21.15
C ALA A 417 -6.96 28.20 19.81
N CYS A 418 -8.24 28.52 19.62
CA CYS A 418 -8.96 28.22 18.37
C CYS A 418 -8.32 28.90 17.14
N LYS A 419 -7.79 30.12 17.28
CA LYS A 419 -7.11 30.82 16.17
C LYS A 419 -5.78 30.17 15.80
N LYS A 420 -4.96 29.75 16.78
CA LYS A 420 -3.74 28.98 16.53
C LYS A 420 -4.03 27.66 15.82
N GLU A 421 -5.00 26.90 16.30
CA GLU A 421 -5.36 25.61 15.67
C GLU A 421 -5.89 25.82 14.24
N ALA A 422 -6.61 26.92 13.98
CA ALA A 422 -7.04 27.29 12.63
C ALA A 422 -5.86 27.65 11.70
N GLU A 423 -4.83 28.34 12.21
CA GLU A 423 -3.60 28.63 11.46
C GLU A 423 -2.80 27.34 11.15
N VAL A 424 -2.69 26.44 12.12
CA VAL A 424 -2.07 25.11 11.95
C VAL A 424 -2.82 24.29 10.90
N ILE A 425 -4.13 24.11 11.05
CA ILE A 425 -4.96 23.35 10.11
C ILE A 425 -4.88 23.93 8.70
N LYS A 426 -4.88 25.26 8.54
CA LYS A 426 -4.73 25.90 7.24
C LYS A 426 -3.37 25.58 6.59
N THR A 427 -2.28 25.67 7.35
CA THR A 427 -0.93 25.33 6.83
C THR A 427 -0.85 23.85 6.44
N TRP A 428 -1.49 22.97 7.21
CA TRP A 428 -1.63 21.55 6.89
C TRP A 428 -2.46 21.29 5.62
N ILE A 429 -3.58 21.99 5.41
CA ILE A 429 -4.37 21.90 4.18
C ILE A 429 -3.51 22.29 2.97
N ASN A 430 -2.83 23.44 3.03
CA ASN A 430 -1.94 23.89 1.96
C ASN A 430 -0.86 22.83 1.64
N PHE A 431 -0.12 22.35 2.65
CA PHE A 431 0.92 21.35 2.45
C PHE A 431 0.40 20.05 1.84
N LEU A 432 -0.78 19.58 2.25
CA LEU A 432 -1.41 18.39 1.68
C LEU A 432 -1.84 18.62 0.23
N GLU A 433 -2.43 19.77 -0.10
CA GLU A 433 -2.87 20.11 -1.45
C GLU A 433 -1.65 20.29 -2.40
N ASP A 434 -0.61 21.01 -1.99
CA ASP A 434 0.62 21.21 -2.75
C ASP A 434 1.37 19.88 -2.98
N THR A 435 1.50 19.06 -1.94
CA THR A 435 2.12 17.72 -2.02
C THR A 435 1.31 16.78 -2.92
N TRP A 436 -0.02 16.85 -2.86
CA TRP A 436 -0.89 16.04 -3.70
C TRP A 436 -0.81 16.43 -5.18
N LEU A 437 -0.73 17.72 -5.50
CA LEU A 437 -0.50 18.19 -6.87
C LEU A 437 0.82 17.66 -7.44
N LEU A 438 1.89 17.67 -6.64
CA LEU A 438 3.17 17.06 -7.00
C LEU A 438 3.02 15.54 -7.22
N GLN A 439 2.44 14.81 -6.27
CA GLN A 439 2.20 13.36 -6.36
C GLN A 439 1.40 12.97 -7.60
N CYS A 440 0.33 13.71 -7.93
CA CYS A 440 -0.45 13.53 -9.15
C CYS A 440 0.41 13.74 -10.40
N SER A 441 1.17 14.85 -10.47
CA SER A 441 2.00 15.14 -11.65
C SER A 441 3.07 14.06 -11.92
N TYR A 442 3.65 13.47 -10.87
CA TYR A 442 4.56 12.33 -11.01
C TYR A 442 3.82 11.05 -11.40
N THR A 443 2.64 10.80 -10.85
CA THR A 443 1.82 9.62 -11.17
C THR A 443 1.34 9.64 -12.61
N GLU A 444 0.85 10.78 -13.11
CA GLU A 444 0.46 10.99 -14.52
C GLU A 444 1.67 10.85 -15.46
N THR A 445 2.81 11.45 -15.11
CA THR A 445 4.04 11.34 -15.91
C THR A 445 4.54 9.89 -15.96
N LYS A 446 4.50 9.18 -14.83
CA LYS A 446 4.85 7.74 -14.72
C LYS A 446 3.89 6.88 -15.54
N ASP A 447 2.58 7.08 -15.41
CA ASP A 447 1.58 6.29 -16.12
C ASP A 447 1.74 6.45 -17.63
N LYS A 448 1.89 7.70 -18.10
CA LYS A 448 2.17 7.99 -19.50
C LYS A 448 3.47 7.36 -19.99
N GLN A 449 4.59 7.52 -19.26
CA GLN A 449 5.86 6.89 -19.65
C GLN A 449 5.75 5.35 -19.71
N THR A 450 5.03 4.75 -18.76
CA THR A 450 4.82 3.29 -18.71
C THR A 450 3.90 2.82 -19.84
N LEU A 451 2.89 3.62 -20.21
CA LEU A 451 2.03 3.36 -21.37
C LEU A 451 2.80 3.50 -22.68
N ASP A 452 3.57 4.58 -22.85
CA ASP A 452 4.48 4.81 -23.97
C ASP A 452 5.54 3.67 -24.08
N GLU A 453 5.95 3.05 -22.96
CA GLU A 453 6.86 1.90 -22.92
C GLU A 453 6.19 0.56 -23.25
N LEU A 454 4.91 0.40 -22.90
CA LEU A 454 4.09 -0.78 -23.14
C LEU A 454 3.59 -0.82 -24.59
N GLU A 455 3.20 0.33 -25.16
CA GLU A 455 2.87 0.49 -26.58
C GLU A 455 4.06 0.08 -27.48
N LYS A 456 5.27 0.58 -27.19
CA LYS A 456 6.48 0.18 -27.91
C LYS A 456 6.82 -1.31 -27.76
N HIS A 457 6.40 -1.94 -26.66
CA HIS A 457 6.56 -3.38 -26.44
C HIS A 457 5.52 -4.20 -27.23
N ASP A 458 4.29 -3.71 -27.32
CA ASP A 458 3.20 -4.30 -28.11
C ASP A 458 3.44 -4.23 -29.63
N ASP A 459 3.92 -3.08 -30.13
CA ASP A 459 4.35 -2.94 -31.52
C ASP A 459 5.52 -3.91 -31.84
N PHE A 460 6.52 -3.96 -30.95
CA PHE A 460 7.66 -4.87 -31.07
C PHE A 460 7.23 -6.35 -31.03
N PHE A 461 6.35 -6.73 -30.10
CA PHE A 461 5.86 -8.11 -29.97
C PHE A 461 5.01 -8.50 -31.18
N SER A 462 4.24 -7.57 -31.75
CA SER A 462 3.48 -7.77 -32.99
C SER A 462 4.40 -8.09 -34.18
N ASP A 463 5.50 -7.37 -34.35
CA ASP A 463 6.48 -7.68 -35.41
C ASP A 463 7.25 -8.99 -35.14
N VAL A 464 7.57 -9.33 -33.88
CA VAL A 464 8.14 -10.65 -33.53
C VAL A 464 7.16 -11.79 -33.85
N ALA A 465 5.89 -11.66 -33.45
CA ALA A 465 4.85 -12.63 -33.73
C ALA A 465 4.59 -12.77 -35.24
N PHE A 466 4.55 -11.66 -35.98
CA PHE A 466 4.45 -11.66 -37.44
C PHE A 466 5.58 -12.47 -38.10
N ASN A 467 6.83 -12.28 -37.67
CA ASN A 467 7.98 -12.98 -38.22
C ASN A 467 7.96 -14.49 -37.88
N ILE A 468 7.65 -14.85 -36.63
CA ILE A 468 7.54 -16.26 -36.19
C ILE A 468 6.43 -16.97 -36.95
N LEU A 469 5.22 -16.39 -37.00
CA LEU A 469 4.09 -16.97 -37.73
C LEU A 469 4.36 -17.07 -39.24
N SER A 470 5.01 -16.08 -39.83
CA SER A 470 5.37 -16.09 -41.26
C SER A 470 6.42 -17.14 -41.61
N MET A 471 7.28 -17.51 -40.66
CA MET A 471 8.25 -18.60 -40.80
C MET A 471 7.55 -19.96 -40.62
N TYR A 472 6.87 -20.18 -39.49
CA TYR A 472 6.13 -21.41 -39.23
C TYR A 472 5.08 -21.74 -40.29
N LYS A 473 4.36 -20.74 -40.83
CA LYS A 473 3.38 -20.94 -41.92
C LYS A 473 4.02 -21.48 -43.20
N LYS A 474 5.24 -21.07 -43.53
CA LYS A 474 5.98 -21.55 -44.72
C LYS A 474 6.50 -22.98 -44.52
N GLU A 475 6.88 -23.33 -43.30
CA GLU A 475 7.56 -24.59 -42.99
C GLU A 475 6.58 -25.71 -42.60
N VAL A 476 5.48 -25.40 -41.89
CA VAL A 476 4.46 -26.39 -41.52
C VAL A 476 3.70 -26.92 -42.73
N ALA A 477 3.36 -26.06 -43.71
CA ALA A 477 2.62 -26.48 -44.90
C ALA A 477 3.27 -27.66 -45.68
N PRO A 478 4.56 -27.61 -46.08
CA PRO A 478 5.21 -28.75 -46.72
C PRO A 478 5.40 -29.95 -45.77
N LEU A 479 5.51 -29.75 -44.44
CA LEU A 479 5.56 -30.87 -43.49
C LEU A 479 4.21 -31.62 -43.41
N ILE A 480 3.08 -30.91 -43.48
CA ILE A 480 1.75 -31.53 -43.54
C ILE A 480 1.64 -32.40 -44.80
N THR A 481 1.99 -31.86 -45.97
CA THR A 481 2.02 -32.64 -47.22
C THR A 481 3.00 -33.81 -47.15
N ARG A 482 4.13 -33.66 -46.45
CA ARG A 482 5.06 -34.78 -46.21
C ARG A 482 4.42 -35.87 -45.35
N ILE A 483 3.66 -35.49 -44.31
CA ILE A 483 2.88 -36.41 -43.48
C ILE A 483 1.80 -37.12 -44.30
N GLU A 484 1.05 -36.45 -45.18
CA GLU A 484 0.10 -37.10 -46.09
C GLU A 484 0.78 -38.23 -46.89
N ASN A 485 1.96 -37.94 -47.46
CA ASN A 485 2.76 -38.92 -48.19
C ASN A 485 3.26 -40.07 -47.29
N TYR A 486 3.72 -39.81 -46.06
CA TYR A 486 4.10 -40.89 -45.12
C TYR A 486 2.90 -41.76 -44.73
N VAL A 487 1.73 -41.16 -44.50
CA VAL A 487 0.47 -41.86 -44.20
C VAL A 487 0.06 -42.76 -45.37
N GLU A 488 0.16 -42.30 -46.61
CA GLU A 488 -0.12 -43.12 -47.79
C GLU A 488 0.91 -44.25 -47.98
N ASN A 489 2.21 -43.97 -47.81
CA ASN A 489 3.25 -44.99 -47.90
C ASN A 489 3.13 -46.07 -46.81
N LEU A 490 2.78 -45.71 -45.57
CA LEU A 490 2.54 -46.67 -44.49
C LEU A 490 1.29 -47.53 -44.75
N LYS A 491 0.22 -46.95 -45.34
CA LYS A 491 -0.95 -47.71 -45.82
C LYS A 491 -0.58 -48.70 -46.93
N ASN A 492 0.26 -48.29 -47.88
CA ASN A 492 0.73 -49.11 -48.99
C ASN A 492 1.68 -50.25 -48.58
N LEU A 493 2.42 -50.09 -47.48
CA LEU A 493 3.32 -51.13 -46.95
C LEU A 493 2.59 -52.24 -46.18
N GLY A 494 1.53 -51.89 -45.45
CA GLY A 494 0.61 -52.83 -44.80
C GLY A 494 1.18 -53.63 -43.61
N PRO A 495 0.31 -54.18 -42.74
CA PRO A 495 0.71 -55.06 -41.64
C PRO A 495 0.91 -56.49 -42.14
N GLY A 496 1.92 -56.71 -43.00
CA GLY A 496 2.19 -58.05 -43.55
C GLY A 496 2.97 -58.11 -44.87
N SER A 497 3.89 -57.18 -45.14
CA SER A 497 4.78 -57.29 -46.31
C SER A 497 5.87 -58.36 -46.09
N GLU A 498 5.49 -59.64 -46.22
CA GLU A 498 6.46 -60.73 -46.31
C GLU A 498 7.17 -60.71 -47.67
N MET A 499 8.45 -60.37 -47.68
CA MET A 499 9.32 -60.59 -48.85
C MET A 499 9.49 -62.11 -49.05
N PRO A 500 9.27 -62.67 -50.26
CA PRO A 500 9.44 -64.09 -50.50
C PRO A 500 10.89 -64.54 -50.27
N PRO A 501 11.13 -65.76 -49.79
CA PRO A 501 12.47 -66.24 -49.47
C PRO A 501 13.32 -66.40 -50.74
N SER A 502 14.46 -65.74 -50.77
CA SER A 502 15.56 -66.04 -51.69
C SER A 502 16.87 -65.91 -50.93
N ALA A 503 17.70 -66.94 -51.02
CA ALA A 503 19.11 -66.85 -50.67
C ALA A 503 19.80 -65.81 -51.60
N ASP A 504 20.90 -65.18 -51.23
CA ASP A 504 21.97 -65.72 -50.38
C ASP A 504 22.66 -64.64 -49.50
N GLN A 505 23.71 -65.08 -48.80
CA GLN A 505 24.42 -64.42 -47.71
C GLN A 505 25.12 -63.09 -48.07
N GLY A 506 25.02 -62.10 -47.18
CA GLY A 506 25.84 -60.87 -47.21
C GLY A 506 25.50 -59.92 -46.06
N ASP A 507 26.51 -59.47 -45.30
CA ASP A 507 26.32 -58.56 -44.15
C ASP A 507 25.82 -57.17 -44.61
N ASN A 508 24.55 -56.87 -44.31
CA ASN A 508 24.02 -55.52 -44.25
C ASN A 508 22.92 -55.44 -43.21
N GLN A 509 23.02 -54.46 -42.30
CA GLN A 509 22.01 -54.20 -41.27
C GLN A 509 20.82 -53.44 -41.88
N VAL A 510 20.02 -54.13 -42.70
CA VAL A 510 18.84 -53.55 -43.34
C VAL A 510 17.76 -53.31 -42.30
N SER A 511 17.73 -52.09 -41.77
CA SER A 511 16.60 -51.57 -40.98
C SER A 511 15.30 -51.80 -41.74
N ASN A 512 14.32 -52.45 -41.12
CA ASN A 512 13.02 -52.71 -41.74
C ASN A 512 12.42 -51.37 -42.20
N PRO A 513 12.16 -51.17 -43.51
CA PRO A 513 11.84 -49.86 -44.09
C PRO A 513 10.59 -49.21 -43.47
N ARG A 514 9.65 -50.03 -42.97
CA ARG A 514 8.51 -49.53 -42.20
C ARG A 514 8.94 -48.76 -40.94
N LYS A 515 9.92 -49.27 -40.19
CA LYS A 515 10.36 -48.64 -38.93
C LYS A 515 11.06 -47.29 -39.15
N SER A 516 11.80 -47.12 -40.24
CA SER A 516 12.33 -45.81 -40.62
C SER A 516 11.21 -44.81 -40.95
N LEU A 517 10.18 -45.25 -41.68
CA LEU A 517 9.04 -44.38 -42.04
C LEU A 517 8.17 -44.02 -40.82
N GLU A 518 7.97 -44.94 -39.88
CA GLU A 518 7.29 -44.66 -38.61
C GLU A 518 8.12 -43.72 -37.71
N GLN A 519 9.45 -43.86 -37.68
CA GLN A 519 10.35 -42.98 -36.94
C GLN A 519 10.41 -41.56 -37.53
N GLU A 520 10.43 -41.43 -38.86
CA GLU A 520 10.34 -40.14 -39.56
C GLU A 520 8.95 -39.50 -39.37
N TYR A 521 7.87 -40.28 -39.45
CA TYR A 521 6.51 -39.79 -39.18
C TYR A 521 6.41 -39.16 -37.79
N LEU A 522 6.91 -39.84 -36.75
CA LEU A 522 6.91 -39.33 -35.37
C LEU A 522 7.75 -38.05 -35.18
N ASP A 523 8.87 -37.91 -35.88
CA ASP A 523 9.69 -36.70 -35.86
C ASP A 523 8.95 -35.50 -36.49
N TYR A 524 8.29 -35.69 -37.64
CA TYR A 524 7.48 -34.64 -38.27
C TYR A 524 6.19 -34.32 -37.50
N GLU A 525 5.51 -35.33 -36.94
CA GLU A 525 4.35 -35.16 -36.06
C GLU A 525 4.72 -34.34 -34.81
N THR A 526 5.82 -34.70 -34.14
CA THR A 526 6.33 -33.97 -32.98
C THR A 526 6.65 -32.52 -33.33
N LYS A 527 7.28 -32.25 -34.48
CA LYS A 527 7.59 -30.89 -34.96
C LYS A 527 6.34 -30.06 -35.21
N ILE A 528 5.33 -30.63 -35.89
CA ILE A 528 4.06 -29.94 -36.18
C ILE A 528 3.31 -29.62 -34.88
N ILE A 529 3.16 -30.60 -33.98
CA ILE A 529 2.49 -30.39 -32.68
C ILE A 529 3.22 -29.36 -31.81
N THR A 530 4.56 -29.41 -31.76
CA THR A 530 5.39 -28.42 -31.05
C THR A 530 5.21 -27.02 -31.65
N THR A 531 5.15 -26.91 -32.98
CA THR A 531 4.93 -25.63 -33.66
C THR A 531 3.58 -25.04 -33.28
N PHE A 532 2.50 -25.84 -33.37
CA PHE A 532 1.16 -25.39 -33.00
C PHE A 532 1.07 -24.99 -31.52
N SER A 533 1.68 -25.74 -30.60
CA SER A 533 1.73 -25.37 -29.18
C SER A 533 2.42 -24.02 -28.93
N ILE A 534 3.51 -23.71 -29.65
CA ILE A 534 4.17 -22.40 -29.56
C ILE A 534 3.27 -21.28 -30.14
N VAL A 535 2.53 -21.56 -31.22
CA VAL A 535 1.54 -20.63 -31.78
C VAL A 535 0.42 -20.36 -30.78
N ASP A 536 -0.08 -21.37 -30.06
CA ASP A 536 -1.15 -21.20 -29.06
C ASP A 536 -0.68 -20.32 -27.88
N ASN A 537 0.50 -20.59 -27.32
CA ASN A 537 1.11 -19.75 -26.27
C ASN A 537 1.25 -18.28 -26.73
N MET A 538 1.65 -18.06 -27.99
CA MET A 538 1.82 -16.72 -28.55
C MET A 538 0.46 -16.03 -28.81
N LYS A 539 -0.57 -16.80 -29.19
CA LYS A 539 -1.96 -16.35 -29.41
C LYS A 539 -2.61 -15.89 -28.11
N GLU A 540 -2.39 -16.62 -27.02
CA GLU A 540 -2.84 -16.25 -25.67
C GLU A 540 -2.20 -14.93 -25.22
N HIS A 541 -0.87 -14.81 -25.26
CA HIS A 541 -0.17 -13.58 -24.90
C HIS A 541 -0.62 -12.37 -25.74
N PHE A 542 -0.81 -12.54 -27.05
CA PHE A 542 -1.25 -11.47 -27.96
C PHE A 542 -2.65 -10.92 -27.59
N GLN A 543 -3.59 -11.80 -27.23
CA GLN A 543 -4.94 -11.41 -26.80
C GLN A 543 -4.93 -10.74 -25.41
N VAL A 544 -4.16 -11.30 -24.48
CA VAL A 544 -3.99 -10.77 -23.12
C VAL A 544 -3.35 -9.38 -23.12
N LEU A 545 -2.43 -9.09 -24.04
CA LEU A 545 -1.81 -7.78 -24.20
C LEU A 545 -2.80 -6.75 -24.77
N GLN A 546 -3.50 -7.08 -25.86
CA GLN A 546 -4.42 -6.16 -26.54
C GLN A 546 -5.61 -5.76 -25.66
N SER A 547 -6.15 -6.70 -24.87
CA SER A 547 -7.24 -6.43 -23.91
C SER A 547 -6.88 -5.45 -22.78
N LYS A 548 -5.59 -5.18 -22.53
CA LYS A 548 -5.11 -4.22 -21.50
C LYS A 548 -4.76 -2.84 -22.06
N LEU A 549 -4.66 -2.73 -23.39
CA LEU A 549 -4.28 -1.52 -24.11
C LEU A 549 -5.48 -0.84 -24.81
N ASP A 550 -6.67 -1.47 -24.77
CA ASP A 550 -7.86 -1.11 -25.57
C ASP A 550 -7.55 -0.96 -27.08
N LYS A 551 -6.45 -1.58 -27.53
CA LYS A 551 -6.00 -1.55 -28.93
C LYS A 551 -6.80 -2.54 -29.77
N LYS A 552 -7.00 -2.16 -31.03
CA LYS A 552 -7.59 -3.00 -32.06
C LYS A 552 -6.53 -3.88 -32.71
N ASP A 553 -6.82 -5.16 -32.86
CA ASP A 553 -5.92 -6.22 -33.32
C ASP A 553 -5.07 -5.79 -34.53
N ASP A 554 -3.75 -6.07 -34.51
CA ASP A 554 -2.97 -6.01 -35.75
C ASP A 554 -3.48 -7.08 -36.71
N ARG A 555 -4.20 -6.60 -37.71
CA ARG A 555 -4.78 -7.37 -38.80
C ARG A 555 -3.77 -8.31 -39.47
N ARG A 556 -2.49 -7.90 -39.60
CA ARG A 556 -1.42 -8.71 -40.20
C ARG A 556 -1.17 -9.98 -39.40
N VAL A 557 -1.06 -9.85 -38.08
CA VAL A 557 -0.80 -10.96 -37.15
C VAL A 557 -2.05 -11.82 -37.01
N LYS A 558 -3.25 -11.21 -36.98
CA LYS A 558 -4.52 -11.93 -36.94
C LYS A 558 -4.74 -12.82 -38.17
N GLU A 559 -4.55 -12.28 -39.38
CA GLU A 559 -4.68 -13.06 -40.63
C GLU A 559 -3.66 -14.23 -40.68
N LEU A 560 -2.50 -14.09 -40.04
CA LEU A 560 -1.54 -15.19 -39.88
C LEU A 560 -1.96 -16.24 -38.84
N PHE A 561 -2.52 -15.85 -37.69
CA PHE A 561 -3.10 -16.81 -36.73
C PHE A 561 -4.26 -17.58 -37.38
N ASP A 562 -5.15 -16.89 -38.09
CA ASP A 562 -6.27 -17.51 -38.82
C ASP A 562 -5.78 -18.47 -39.92
N ASP A 563 -4.61 -18.23 -40.53
CA ASP A 563 -4.02 -19.14 -41.52
C ASP A 563 -3.29 -20.33 -40.88
N MET A 564 -2.66 -20.16 -39.73
CA MET A 564 -2.12 -21.29 -38.95
C MET A 564 -3.23 -22.22 -38.45
N GLU A 565 -4.39 -21.67 -38.07
CA GLU A 565 -5.58 -22.43 -37.70
C GLU A 565 -6.11 -23.30 -38.86
N LYS A 566 -6.07 -22.79 -40.09
CA LYS A 566 -6.42 -23.57 -41.30
C LYS A 566 -5.43 -24.70 -41.55
N LEU A 567 -4.13 -24.49 -41.31
CA LEU A 567 -3.12 -25.55 -41.40
C LEU A 567 -3.30 -26.61 -40.31
N ARG A 568 -3.68 -26.21 -39.08
CA ARG A 568 -4.07 -27.14 -38.01
C ARG A 568 -5.22 -28.05 -38.45
N GLN A 569 -6.30 -27.46 -38.96
CA GLN A 569 -7.48 -28.19 -39.43
C GLN A 569 -7.16 -29.15 -40.59
N GLN A 570 -6.23 -28.79 -41.47
CA GLN A 570 -5.72 -29.70 -42.50
C GLN A 570 -4.96 -30.88 -41.88
N PHE A 571 -4.01 -30.62 -40.99
CA PHE A 571 -3.26 -31.67 -40.28
C PHE A 571 -4.18 -32.63 -39.50
N GLU A 572 -5.13 -32.11 -38.73
CA GLU A 572 -6.08 -32.88 -37.93
C GLU A 572 -7.07 -33.72 -38.79
N SER A 573 -7.26 -33.37 -40.07
CA SER A 573 -8.04 -34.18 -41.00
C SER A 573 -7.32 -35.44 -41.51
N ILE A 574 -6.00 -35.54 -41.32
CA ILE A 574 -5.19 -36.67 -41.77
C ILE A 574 -5.27 -37.79 -40.72
N ALA A 575 -5.97 -38.88 -41.06
CA ALA A 575 -6.11 -40.02 -40.16
C ALA A 575 -4.75 -40.66 -39.79
N ARG A 576 -4.36 -40.53 -38.51
CA ARG A 576 -3.11 -41.05 -37.92
C ARG A 576 -2.95 -42.57 -38.19
N PRO A 577 -1.79 -43.03 -38.71
CA PRO A 577 -1.55 -44.46 -38.94
C PRO A 577 -1.43 -45.27 -37.64
N THR A 578 -1.64 -46.58 -37.72
CA THR A 578 -1.23 -47.50 -36.66
C THR A 578 0.27 -47.76 -36.76
N LEU A 579 1.05 -47.19 -35.84
CA LEU A 579 2.51 -47.30 -35.81
C LEU A 579 2.92 -48.55 -35.01
N GLU A 580 3.66 -49.47 -35.64
CA GLU A 580 4.17 -50.68 -34.96
C GLU A 580 5.17 -50.33 -33.85
N LEU A 581 5.95 -49.25 -34.01
CA LEU A 581 6.87 -48.73 -32.99
C LEU A 581 6.19 -48.34 -31.66
N GLU A 582 4.92 -47.93 -31.68
CA GLU A 582 4.15 -47.60 -30.47
C GLU A 582 3.49 -48.83 -29.83
N THR A 583 3.44 -49.97 -30.53
CA THR A 583 2.75 -51.19 -30.06
C THR A 583 3.70 -52.21 -29.44
N PRO A 584 3.47 -52.67 -28.19
CA PRO A 584 4.32 -53.68 -27.56
C PRO A 584 4.05 -55.09 -28.14
N SER A 585 5.06 -55.67 -28.79
CA SER A 585 4.98 -57.01 -29.38
C SER A 585 4.90 -58.13 -28.33
N PRO A 586 3.92 -59.06 -28.42
CA PRO A 586 3.86 -60.24 -27.55
C PRO A 586 4.82 -61.34 -28.04
N LYS A 587 5.68 -61.84 -27.14
CA LYS A 587 6.54 -63.01 -27.42
C LYS A 587 5.70 -64.28 -27.48
N SER A 588 5.76 -65.01 -28.60
CA SER A 588 5.21 -66.36 -28.73
C SER A 588 6.33 -67.39 -28.96
N SER A 589 6.23 -68.53 -28.28
CA SER A 589 7.12 -69.68 -28.47
C SER A 589 6.30 -70.96 -28.31
N ALA A 590 6.02 -71.65 -29.42
CA ALA A 590 5.07 -72.76 -29.45
C ALA A 590 5.76 -74.11 -29.67
N SER A 591 5.50 -75.07 -28.77
CA SER A 591 5.11 -76.46 -29.10
C SER A 591 4.98 -77.31 -27.83
N SER A 592 3.94 -78.15 -27.77
CA SER A 592 3.75 -79.17 -26.72
C SER A 592 4.19 -80.55 -27.21
N PRO A 593 4.30 -81.55 -26.31
CA PRO A 593 3.20 -82.53 -26.28
C PRO A 593 2.81 -83.11 -24.89
N LYS A 594 1.50 -83.43 -24.77
CA LYS A 594 0.81 -84.57 -24.11
C LYS A 594 1.62 -85.48 -23.13
N SER A 595 1.12 -86.00 -21.99
CA SER A 595 -0.19 -85.99 -21.25
C SER A 595 -0.03 -86.91 -19.97
N PRO A 596 -1.04 -87.42 -19.22
CA PRO A 596 -2.37 -86.95 -18.76
C PRO A 596 -2.74 -87.18 -17.24
N LYS A 597 -3.62 -86.32 -16.65
CA LYS A 597 -4.64 -86.61 -15.56
C LYS A 597 -4.17 -87.05 -14.13
N PRO A 598 -5.06 -87.04 -13.08
CA PRO A 598 -6.39 -86.41 -12.84
C PRO A 598 -6.32 -85.42 -11.61
N SER A 599 -7.18 -85.24 -10.58
CA SER A 599 -8.55 -85.66 -10.12
C SER A 599 -9.06 -84.80 -8.92
N SER A 600 -10.39 -84.54 -8.81
CA SER A 600 -11.18 -84.13 -7.59
C SER A 600 -10.82 -82.79 -6.89
N SER A 601 -11.70 -81.81 -6.58
CA SER A 601 -13.16 -81.69 -6.25
C SER A 601 -13.54 -82.16 -4.82
N MET A 602 -14.48 -81.57 -4.05
CA MET A 602 -15.52 -80.50 -4.22
C MET A 602 -15.47 -79.47 -3.02
N GLY A 603 -16.33 -78.47 -2.78
CA GLY A 603 -17.66 -78.05 -3.32
C GLY A 603 -18.16 -76.70 -2.72
N ALA A 604 -19.47 -76.38 -2.82
CA ALA A 604 -20.13 -75.12 -2.40
C ALA A 604 -21.63 -75.38 -2.02
N PRO A 605 -22.58 -74.41 -1.87
CA PRO A 605 -22.56 -72.93 -1.65
C PRO A 605 -23.60 -72.43 -0.55
N ILE A 606 -23.88 -71.11 -0.51
CA ILE A 606 -25.05 -70.36 0.08
C ILE A 606 -25.28 -70.39 1.64
N GLU A 607 -25.91 -69.41 2.34
CA GLU A 607 -26.56 -68.10 2.03
C GLU A 607 -26.67 -67.16 3.30
N SER A 608 -27.08 -65.88 3.10
CA SER A 608 -28.01 -65.08 3.94
C SER A 608 -27.61 -64.23 5.20
N THR A 609 -28.30 -63.07 5.31
CA THR A 609 -28.70 -62.25 6.49
C THR A 609 -27.88 -60.99 6.94
N LEU A 610 -28.56 -60.09 7.69
CA LEU A 610 -28.33 -58.65 7.91
C LEU A 610 -27.90 -58.26 9.35
N THR A 611 -27.53 -56.96 9.50
CA THR A 611 -27.61 -56.08 10.70
C THR A 611 -26.75 -56.33 11.94
N GLN A 612 -25.92 -55.33 12.31
CA GLN A 612 -26.07 -54.51 13.54
C GLN A 612 -25.09 -53.32 13.63
N LYS A 613 -25.38 -52.36 14.53
CA LYS A 613 -24.60 -51.17 14.97
C LYS A 613 -24.90 -51.02 16.48
N PRO A 614 -23.93 -50.86 17.42
CA PRO A 614 -23.28 -49.56 17.71
C PRO A 614 -21.83 -49.67 18.29
N GLU A 615 -21.17 -48.73 19.00
CA GLU A 615 -21.45 -47.38 19.58
C GLU A 615 -20.15 -46.55 19.77
N LEU A 616 -20.28 -45.25 20.08
CA LEU A 616 -19.41 -44.35 20.89
C LEU A 616 -17.88 -44.52 21.00
N SER A 617 -17.14 -43.44 20.71
CA SER A 617 -16.32 -42.68 21.70
C SER A 617 -15.71 -41.39 21.07
N ASN A 618 -15.14 -40.50 21.90
CA ASN A 618 -14.95 -39.06 21.60
C ASN A 618 -13.52 -38.66 21.13
N PRO A 619 -13.37 -37.50 20.44
CA PRO A 619 -12.08 -36.97 19.96
C PRO A 619 -11.46 -35.90 20.89
N PRO A 620 -10.17 -35.52 20.67
CA PRO A 620 -9.59 -34.27 21.13
C PRO A 620 -9.00 -33.36 20.02
N GLU A 621 -9.31 -32.07 20.13
CA GLU A 621 -8.45 -30.87 19.91
C GLU A 621 -7.51 -30.74 18.67
N ALA A 622 -7.88 -29.79 17.78
CA ALA A 622 -7.10 -28.59 17.33
C ALA A 622 -5.68 -28.74 16.68
N PRO A 623 -5.17 -27.75 15.89
CA PRO A 623 -5.62 -26.37 15.74
C PRO A 623 -5.75 -25.83 14.28
N ASN A 624 -5.93 -24.51 14.18
CA ASN A 624 -6.19 -23.73 12.97
C ASN A 624 -5.07 -23.74 11.91
N THR A 625 -5.45 -23.48 10.67
CA THR A 625 -4.56 -23.18 9.54
C THR A 625 -3.85 -21.83 9.67
N THR A 626 -2.65 -21.75 9.08
CA THR A 626 -1.96 -20.51 8.70
C THR A 626 -1.80 -20.46 7.19
N ALA A 627 -1.68 -19.26 6.62
CA ALA A 627 -1.65 -19.05 5.17
C ALA A 627 -0.24 -19.16 4.57
N GLY A 628 -0.16 -19.35 3.25
CA GLY A 628 0.98 -18.90 2.45
C GLY A 628 1.87 -19.99 1.83
N SER A 629 1.47 -20.48 0.66
CA SER A 629 2.41 -20.91 -0.38
C SER A 629 1.80 -20.68 -1.76
N SER A 630 2.63 -20.32 -2.75
CA SER A 630 2.20 -20.22 -4.15
C SER A 630 1.67 -21.57 -4.65
N GLN A 631 0.54 -21.56 -5.35
CA GLN A 631 -0.06 -22.76 -5.94
C GLN A 631 -0.45 -22.50 -7.40
N GLU A 632 -0.16 -23.47 -8.26
CA GLU A 632 -0.53 -23.44 -9.67
C GLU A 632 -2.04 -23.71 -9.82
N PHE A 633 -2.74 -22.91 -10.64
CA PHE A 633 -4.18 -23.09 -10.87
C PHE A 633 -4.42 -24.32 -11.75
N ASN A 634 -5.26 -25.25 -11.26
CA ASN A 634 -5.75 -26.39 -12.04
C ASN A 634 -7.26 -26.24 -12.30
N PRO A 635 -7.69 -25.93 -13.54
CA PRO A 635 -9.09 -25.63 -13.85
C PRO A 635 -10.01 -26.86 -13.83
N GLU A 636 -9.48 -28.08 -13.77
CA GLU A 636 -10.30 -29.31 -13.77
C GLU A 636 -10.97 -29.58 -12.41
N ALA A 637 -10.55 -28.89 -11.33
CA ALA A 637 -11.15 -29.01 -10.00
C ALA A 637 -12.39 -28.12 -9.79
N GLU A 638 -12.36 -26.87 -10.26
CA GLU A 638 -13.44 -25.88 -10.01
C GLU A 638 -14.77 -26.29 -10.66
N LEU A 639 -14.72 -27.00 -11.79
CA LEU A 639 -15.89 -27.54 -12.48
C LEU A 639 -16.69 -28.58 -11.65
N ALA A 640 -16.07 -29.23 -10.67
CA ALA A 640 -16.74 -30.21 -9.81
C ALA A 640 -17.42 -29.58 -8.58
N GLU A 641 -16.97 -28.39 -8.15
CA GLU A 641 -17.52 -27.72 -6.96
C GLU A 641 -18.72 -26.82 -7.33
N LEU A 642 -18.69 -26.22 -8.54
CA LEU A 642 -19.73 -25.31 -9.04
C LEU A 642 -21.10 -25.94 -9.37
N GLU A 643 -21.23 -27.26 -9.48
CA GLU A 643 -22.55 -27.91 -9.67
C GLU A 643 -23.38 -28.06 -8.38
N THR A 644 -22.81 -27.81 -7.19
CA THR A 644 -23.46 -28.12 -5.91
C THR A 644 -24.25 -26.96 -5.30
N GLU A 645 -23.85 -25.70 -5.51
CA GLU A 645 -24.50 -24.52 -4.93
C GLU A 645 -25.13 -23.57 -5.97
N PHE A 646 -26.35 -23.89 -6.46
CA PHE A 646 -27.42 -22.89 -6.64
C PHE A 646 -28.78 -23.53 -6.98
N GLY A 647 -29.67 -23.67 -6.01
CA GLY A 647 -31.03 -24.15 -6.32
C GLY A 647 -32.04 -24.28 -5.19
N LYS A 648 -32.93 -23.27 -5.07
CA LYS A 648 -34.30 -23.34 -4.50
C LYS A 648 -34.39 -23.42 -2.94
N VAL A 649 -35.39 -22.84 -2.25
CA VAL A 649 -36.52 -21.97 -2.66
C VAL A 649 -37.18 -21.22 -1.47
N THR A 650 -38.02 -20.23 -1.80
CA THR A 650 -39.06 -19.54 -0.98
C THR A 650 -38.69 -18.49 0.08
N ARG A 651 -39.60 -17.51 0.10
CA ARG A 651 -39.92 -16.46 1.07
C ARG A 651 -41.29 -16.83 1.68
N ASP A 652 -41.59 -16.45 2.93
CA ASP A 652 -42.85 -15.78 3.34
C ASP A 652 -42.92 -15.52 4.87
N TYR A 653 -44.00 -14.88 5.34
CA TYR A 653 -44.05 -13.98 6.50
C TYR A 653 -44.69 -14.53 7.80
N SER A 654 -44.19 -14.06 8.96
CA SER A 654 -44.90 -13.65 10.19
C SER A 654 -43.92 -12.74 10.96
N ALA A 655 -44.19 -11.53 11.47
CA ALA A 655 -45.37 -10.88 12.07
C ALA A 655 -45.46 -11.07 13.59
N ASP A 656 -45.75 -9.94 14.27
CA ASP A 656 -45.94 -9.67 15.71
C ASP A 656 -44.69 -9.81 16.63
N GLU A 657 -44.46 -8.98 17.67
CA GLU A 657 -45.23 -7.83 18.22
C GLU A 657 -44.33 -6.82 19.00
N VAL A 658 -44.80 -5.57 19.16
CA VAL A 658 -44.66 -4.59 20.30
C VAL A 658 -43.40 -4.63 21.20
N ASP A 659 -42.65 -3.55 21.46
CA ASP A 659 -43.06 -2.24 22.07
C ASP A 659 -42.15 -1.08 21.54
N GLY A 660 -42.54 0.21 21.55
CA GLY A 660 -42.34 1.15 22.67
C GLY A 660 -40.88 1.68 22.74
N TRP A 661 -40.54 2.93 23.08
CA TRP A 661 -41.22 4.00 23.84
C TRP A 661 -40.85 5.40 23.28
N GLU A 662 -41.52 6.44 23.77
CA GLU A 662 -41.62 7.77 23.13
C GLU A 662 -40.53 8.80 23.54
N PHE A 663 -40.53 9.94 22.84
CA PHE A 663 -39.76 11.15 23.19
C PHE A 663 -40.55 12.03 24.20
N ASP A 664 -39.88 13.08 24.70
CA ASP A 664 -40.43 14.23 25.44
C ASP A 664 -41.08 13.99 26.83
N GLU A 665 -40.26 14.07 27.88
CA GLU A 665 -40.52 15.01 28.99
C GLU A 665 -39.27 15.29 29.85
N LEU A 666 -39.00 16.57 30.14
CA LEU A 666 -38.49 17.10 31.44
C LEU A 666 -38.20 18.61 31.40
N GLU A 667 -39.15 19.42 30.92
CA GLU A 667 -39.17 20.87 31.26
C GLU A 667 -39.97 21.07 32.56
N LYS A 668 -39.32 20.82 33.72
CA LYS A 668 -39.68 21.31 35.07
C LYS A 668 -38.71 20.78 36.13
N GLU A 669 -38.01 21.68 36.81
CA GLU A 669 -38.02 21.92 38.27
C GLU A 669 -36.81 22.77 38.68
N LEU A 670 -36.90 23.40 39.87
CA LEU A 670 -36.11 24.57 40.34
C LEU A 670 -36.55 25.89 39.65
N GLN A 671 -37.30 26.79 40.29
CA GLN A 671 -37.54 27.03 41.74
C GLN A 671 -36.29 27.45 42.52
#